data_AF-A0A847C0L8-F1
#
_entry.id   AF-A0A847C0L8-F1
#
_cell.length_a   1.000
_cell.length_b   1.000
_cell.length_c   1.000
_cell.angle_alpha   90.00
_cell.angle_beta   90.00
_cell.angle_gamma   90.00
#
_symmetry.space_group_name_H-M   'P 1'
#
loop_
_entity.id
_entity.type
_entity.pdbx_description
1 polymer ?
#
loop_
_entity_poly.entity_id
_entity_poly.type
_entity_poly.pdbx_seq_one_letter_code
_entity_poly.pdbx_strand_id
1 'polypeptide(L)'
;MKRFSCWIPAAFFWVAACLSAGASMAAMDLDDIQGVWRTTKGDLDLRLQDSSTTGTYAREGGTLAGELKGDTLAGYWTENTSAHRCSSPKNGSYYWGRFRFRFTNNDRFEGVWGHCENPSEAPWDGEKILPQGPKQGALGENDVRKAGILWKEGEQLQLQDRFGEALEKYKSGLALKDDPVIAERVRKLEKYLAVTGQPPGQPAQETASGSARHVARESSGKPTEAVKASWFRRGQSNDGRVDPAEVRVDLRRLHDKTVFAERDPVTVKVDSAEVVIPPEIMEKPEVLVLARAVSPAPLPVKGLEAVVTWQVSLGEHHVFDKPLTLRFQLPPETVQRAAQRNQPLAAMYFHETARAWVYTPVSYDAETGQVEIRTRHLTLLTIVLRPVNNLIHDAVYTDHFALFYSKETILTDTEVNEGRWSDKLVNDLESNGEPIGLAHQVDSETIVVEGRNDVPTYIVYMAKALEYAWHRYKDLGFNVPEWTRTDIYVGVNSPLSDENHRGKLLGTIEITPTATWRPTTLRANSAHEFFHTVQAEYLGMAIMSMNYRTWWLEALAEFAPRTVWGLTVAQKGMQSDFFKLPLTTVDGYHEYACSQFVRFMVSQKGIDFRELTVETLSVPSGLLAMEEISAPDFALFKKLLGVDHPFETYTVMVTCGMIDRFLRARGTTLADAYAEFVAWALLDDTCKKLVSDSSQLLDLAAQYHTIGGLALDDEKIEGILKTSAHGTADIWALSVENPIAEKEEKPPARRVTVEVEGDVASLTRVNAYVLKDNNRSAAGAKPAASLSGANPSAEISVGAGDMLYLVAANSSDKAAEVKVRVLSNLDFRIEPAAAENPEALKEATFHALADVVPKDIEPDQLKVRWRPVPGIQKETPVVRKNGRFTSQYSHAWPDSGDYTLRADLLANDKPIAAAQLPIRVNKGREPGITLEARNITVPAGKDFTVSASVANVPKGATYTWQIDNHQAKETTAPQAVFMLPSSGTCRISVQMITSEGRVVAFDKATLTVEGGGDVVWVEDSYKLPDGSLVVVKKYQVFRGTLIKHGQWMHFYPEGPHAGALKERRTYEQNVRRKSEEFHPDGKPQQIAHFDEKERYHG
;
A
#
# COMPACT_ATOMS: atom_id res chain seq x y z
N MET A 1 56.00 2.57 25.75
CA MET A 1 57.23 2.13 25.03
C MET A 1 57.16 0.61 24.81
N LYS A 2 57.69 0.09 23.68
CA LYS A 2 58.10 -1.32 23.35
C LYS A 2 57.29 -2.49 24.00
N ARG A 3 56.45 -3.28 23.29
CA ARG A 3 56.64 -4.26 22.17
C ARG A 3 57.26 -5.63 22.53
N PHE A 4 56.77 -6.66 21.81
CA PHE A 4 57.16 -8.10 21.69
C PHE A 4 56.48 -9.05 22.72
N SER A 5 55.62 -10.01 22.32
CA SER A 5 55.81 -11.25 21.50
C SER A 5 56.52 -12.37 22.28
N CYS A 6 56.26 -13.68 22.14
CA CYS A 6 55.21 -14.54 21.54
C CYS A 6 55.72 -16.01 21.74
N TRP A 7 54.85 -17.04 21.80
CA TRP A 7 55.02 -18.45 21.32
C TRP A 7 54.31 -19.53 22.18
N ILE A 8 53.84 -20.56 21.48
CA ILE A 8 53.09 -21.77 21.90
C ILE A 8 53.92 -23.00 21.46
N PRO A 9 53.96 -24.15 22.18
CA PRO A 9 53.35 -25.36 21.60
C PRO A 9 52.80 -26.45 22.57
N ALA A 10 51.78 -27.17 22.08
CA ALA A 10 51.39 -28.59 22.27
C ALA A 10 51.27 -29.19 23.71
N ALA A 11 50.13 -29.70 24.20
CA ALA A 11 49.14 -30.68 23.70
C ALA A 11 49.52 -32.18 23.90
N PHE A 12 48.69 -32.93 24.66
CA PHE A 12 47.92 -34.11 24.16
C PHE A 12 46.99 -34.73 25.25
N PHE A 13 45.70 -34.84 24.91
CA PHE A 13 44.66 -35.83 25.30
C PHE A 13 44.66 -36.59 26.65
N TRP A 14 43.48 -36.62 27.29
CA TRP A 14 42.74 -37.87 27.67
C TRP A 14 41.22 -37.58 27.66
N VAL A 15 40.36 -38.61 27.53
CA VAL A 15 38.94 -38.47 27.11
C VAL A 15 37.95 -39.22 28.03
N ALA A 16 36.79 -38.59 28.25
CA ALA A 16 35.52 -39.14 28.78
C ALA A 16 35.50 -39.66 30.25
N ALA A 17 34.36 -39.73 30.95
CA ALA A 17 32.96 -39.51 30.54
C ALA A 17 32.12 -38.85 31.66
N CYS A 18 31.15 -38.01 31.28
CA CYS A 18 30.00 -37.64 32.13
C CYS A 18 28.71 -37.70 31.31
N LEU A 19 27.69 -38.35 31.86
CA LEU A 19 26.35 -38.44 31.27
C LEU A 19 25.57 -37.15 31.55
N SER A 20 25.23 -36.40 30.52
CA SER A 20 24.29 -35.28 30.59
C SER A 20 22.91 -35.71 30.09
N ALA A 21 21.92 -35.79 30.99
CA ALA A 21 20.51 -35.89 30.62
C ALA A 21 20.02 -34.51 30.14
N GLY A 22 20.40 -34.13 28.91
CA GLY A 22 19.91 -32.93 28.26
C GLY A 22 18.55 -33.18 27.62
N ALA A 23 17.50 -32.55 28.14
CA ALA A 23 16.28 -32.40 27.37
C ALA A 23 16.55 -31.42 26.22
N SER A 24 16.66 -31.95 24.99
CA SER A 24 16.67 -31.10 23.79
C SER A 24 15.29 -30.47 23.64
N MET A 25 15.14 -29.24 24.14
CA MET A 25 14.17 -28.33 23.55
C MET A 25 14.63 -28.06 22.12
N ALA A 26 13.77 -28.29 21.14
CA ALA A 26 14.05 -27.88 19.77
C ALA A 26 14.28 -26.36 19.79
N ALA A 27 15.42 -25.91 19.25
CA ALA A 27 15.61 -24.49 19.00
C ALA A 27 14.57 -24.06 17.97
N MET A 28 13.75 -23.08 18.32
CA MET A 28 12.83 -22.45 17.37
C MET A 28 13.67 -21.75 16.30
N ASP A 29 13.32 -21.90 15.03
CA ASP A 29 14.11 -21.28 13.96
C ASP A 29 13.93 -19.75 14.03
N LEU A 30 15.01 -19.01 13.78
CA LEU A 30 14.99 -17.55 13.83
C LEU A 30 14.16 -16.97 12.69
N ASP A 31 14.11 -17.66 11.55
CA ASP A 31 13.29 -17.28 10.40
C ASP A 31 11.78 -17.53 10.63
N ASP A 32 11.41 -18.42 11.57
CA ASP A 32 10.02 -18.71 11.91
C ASP A 32 9.32 -17.56 12.65
N ILE A 33 10.03 -16.56 13.17
CA ILE A 33 9.43 -15.39 13.85
C ILE A 33 9.08 -14.26 12.86
N GLN A 34 9.77 -14.17 11.73
CA GLN A 34 9.58 -13.08 10.76
C GLN A 34 8.22 -13.16 10.05
N GLY A 35 7.63 -12.00 9.75
CA GLY A 35 6.39 -11.87 8.97
C GLY A 35 5.26 -11.14 9.70
N VAL A 36 4.05 -11.21 9.14
CA VAL A 36 2.87 -10.50 9.66
C VAL A 36 2.09 -11.35 10.66
N TRP A 37 1.77 -10.75 11.81
CA TRP A 37 1.06 -11.34 12.94
C TRP A 37 -0.24 -10.58 13.17
N ARG A 38 -1.35 -11.28 13.32
CA ARG A 38 -2.61 -10.71 13.80
C ARG A 38 -2.58 -10.64 15.31
N THR A 39 -2.59 -9.43 15.89
CA THR A 39 -2.47 -9.24 17.34
C THR A 39 -3.67 -8.52 17.95
N THR A 40 -3.82 -8.58 19.27
CA THR A 40 -4.85 -7.81 19.99
C THR A 40 -4.67 -6.28 19.92
N LYS A 41 -3.59 -5.78 19.30
CA LYS A 41 -3.33 -4.34 19.05
C LYS A 41 -3.40 -3.95 17.57
N GLY A 42 -3.83 -4.88 16.71
CA GLY A 42 -3.82 -4.74 15.25
C GLY A 42 -2.79 -5.69 14.61
N ASP A 43 -2.68 -5.64 13.29
CA ASP A 43 -1.68 -6.45 12.58
C ASP A 43 -0.27 -5.84 12.79
N LEU A 44 0.72 -6.73 12.97
CA LEU A 44 2.10 -6.45 13.35
C LEU A 44 3.05 -7.14 12.36
N ASP A 45 3.86 -6.38 11.61
CA ASP A 45 4.98 -6.91 10.82
C ASP A 45 6.23 -7.01 11.71
N LEU A 46 6.81 -8.20 11.88
CA LEU A 46 8.07 -8.44 12.59
C LEU A 46 9.19 -8.77 11.60
N ARG A 47 10.31 -8.04 11.70
CA ARG A 47 11.53 -8.23 10.90
C ARG A 47 12.71 -8.49 11.83
N LEU A 48 13.44 -9.57 11.57
CA LEU A 48 14.61 -9.94 12.35
C LEU A 48 15.88 -9.57 11.56
N GLN A 49 16.81 -8.90 12.24
CA GLN A 49 18.15 -8.62 11.73
C GLN A 49 19.17 -9.04 12.80
N ASP A 50 19.89 -10.11 12.51
CA ASP A 50 20.77 -10.82 13.46
C ASP A 50 20.01 -11.28 14.71
N SER A 51 20.15 -10.57 15.84
CA SER A 51 19.41 -10.80 17.10
C SER A 51 18.50 -9.62 17.49
N SER A 52 18.47 -8.57 16.68
CA SER A 52 17.60 -7.40 16.85
C SER A 52 16.32 -7.61 16.05
N THR A 53 15.16 -7.44 16.69
CA THR A 53 13.88 -7.47 16.00
C THR A 53 13.29 -6.07 15.96
N THR A 54 12.95 -5.60 14.77
CA THR A 54 12.12 -4.41 14.58
C THR A 54 10.72 -4.84 14.15
N GLY A 55 9.73 -3.98 14.38
CA GLY A 55 8.40 -4.22 13.85
C GLY A 55 7.56 -2.96 13.74
N THR A 56 6.48 -3.05 12.98
CA THR A 56 5.50 -1.97 12.80
C THR A 56 4.10 -2.51 13.00
N TYR A 57 3.22 -1.73 13.62
CA TYR A 57 1.81 -2.07 13.76
C TYR A 57 0.94 -0.86 13.40
N ALA A 58 -0.19 -1.12 12.73
CA ALA A 58 -0.95 -0.08 12.04
C ALA A 58 -1.59 0.99 12.95
N ARG A 59 -1.66 0.75 14.25
CA ARG A 59 -2.25 1.67 15.22
C ARG A 59 -1.27 2.78 15.57
N GLU A 60 -1.69 4.04 15.40
CA GLU A 60 -1.00 5.25 15.88
C GLU A 60 0.46 5.41 15.36
N GLY A 61 0.80 4.73 14.27
CA GLY A 61 2.15 4.65 13.70
C GLY A 61 3.14 3.90 14.59
N GLY A 62 2.64 2.91 15.34
CA GLY A 62 3.39 2.14 16.30
C GLY A 62 4.55 1.36 15.70
N THR A 63 5.70 1.44 16.37
CA THR A 63 6.94 0.73 16.03
C THR A 63 7.44 -0.04 17.25
N LEU A 64 8.17 -1.13 17.02
CA LEU A 64 8.75 -1.99 18.05
C LEU A 64 10.26 -2.16 17.78
N ALA A 65 11.05 -2.15 18.85
CA ALA A 65 12.47 -2.49 18.81
C ALA A 65 12.81 -3.37 20.02
N GLY A 66 13.34 -4.56 19.78
CA GLY A 66 13.64 -5.54 20.82
C GLY A 66 14.77 -6.51 20.46
N GLU A 67 15.08 -7.39 21.41
CA GLU A 67 16.09 -8.43 21.28
C GLU A 67 15.44 -9.78 21.58
N LEU A 68 15.67 -10.77 20.70
CA LEU A 68 15.14 -12.11 20.85
C LEU A 68 16.11 -12.98 21.66
N LYS A 69 15.62 -13.59 22.75
CA LYS A 69 16.38 -14.50 23.60
C LYS A 69 15.59 -15.78 23.87
N GLY A 70 15.93 -16.84 23.14
CA GLY A 70 15.21 -18.11 23.18
C GLY A 70 13.80 -17.96 22.61
N ASP A 71 12.79 -18.33 23.40
CA ASP A 71 11.36 -18.20 23.05
C ASP A 71 10.81 -16.78 23.28
N THR A 72 11.62 -15.84 23.79
CA THR A 72 11.14 -14.56 24.31
C THR A 72 11.78 -13.37 23.58
N LEU A 73 10.95 -12.57 22.90
CA LEU A 73 11.31 -11.26 22.34
C LEU A 73 10.92 -10.17 23.36
N ALA A 74 11.88 -9.36 23.78
CA ALA A 74 11.62 -8.27 24.73
C ALA A 74 12.27 -6.95 24.25
N GLY A 75 11.60 -5.84 24.51
CA GLY A 75 12.04 -4.55 23.97
C GLY A 75 11.21 -3.37 24.44
N TYR A 76 11.09 -2.36 23.57
CA TYR A 76 10.18 -1.24 23.73
C TYR A 76 9.37 -1.00 22.45
N TRP A 77 8.12 -0.58 22.63
CA TRP A 77 7.26 -0.03 21.58
C TRP A 77 7.29 1.50 21.64
N THR A 78 7.08 2.16 20.51
CA THR A 78 7.06 3.63 20.34
C THR A 78 5.93 4.03 19.39
N GLU A 79 5.03 4.90 19.83
CA GLU A 79 3.88 5.45 19.07
C GLU A 79 4.06 6.95 18.82
N ASN A 80 3.30 7.55 17.90
CA ASN A 80 3.29 9.02 17.77
C ASN A 80 2.52 9.71 18.91
N THR A 81 1.55 9.02 19.49
CA THR A 81 0.68 9.42 20.60
C THR A 81 0.41 8.22 21.49
N SER A 82 0.16 8.41 22.79
CA SER A 82 -0.36 7.35 23.65
C SER A 82 -0.98 7.97 24.90
N ALA A 83 -1.85 7.23 25.61
CA ALA A 83 -2.55 7.71 26.80
C ALA A 83 -1.63 8.08 27.99
N HIS A 84 -0.33 7.77 27.89
CA HIS A 84 0.67 8.09 28.90
C HIS A 84 1.97 8.56 28.23
N ARG A 85 2.39 9.79 28.56
CA ARG A 85 3.64 10.40 28.10
C ARG A 85 4.76 10.13 29.10
N CYS A 86 5.89 9.62 28.62
CA CYS A 86 7.06 9.32 29.44
C CYS A 86 7.90 10.57 29.75
N SER A 87 8.76 10.45 30.77
CA SER A 87 9.70 11.50 31.19
C SER A 87 10.93 11.64 30.29
N SER A 88 11.29 10.59 29.55
CA SER A 88 12.39 10.57 28.58
C SER A 88 11.90 9.97 27.26
N PRO A 89 12.47 10.37 26.10
CA PRO A 89 12.08 9.80 24.81
C PRO A 89 12.83 8.49 24.50
N LYS A 90 12.24 7.65 23.65
CA LYS A 90 12.89 6.52 22.94
C LYS A 90 12.60 6.68 21.44
N ASN A 91 13.61 6.50 20.59
CA ASN A 91 13.51 6.68 19.13
C ASN A 91 12.75 7.98 18.73
N GLY A 92 13.02 9.09 19.41
CA GLY A 92 12.36 10.38 19.17
C GLY A 92 10.99 10.57 19.81
N SER A 93 10.29 9.51 20.21
CA SER A 93 8.96 9.61 20.83
C SER A 93 9.00 9.60 22.37
N TYR A 94 8.19 10.46 22.99
CA TYR A 94 7.88 10.40 24.42
C TYR A 94 6.73 9.41 24.74
N TYR A 95 6.09 8.82 23.74
CA TYR A 95 4.99 7.87 23.88
C TYR A 95 5.51 6.46 23.56
N TRP A 96 5.97 5.77 24.60
CA TRP A 96 6.63 4.48 24.47
C TRP A 96 6.42 3.62 25.70
N GLY A 97 6.82 2.35 25.64
CA GLY A 97 6.89 1.51 26.83
C GLY A 97 7.47 0.13 26.59
N ARG A 98 7.63 -0.67 27.66
CA ARG A 98 8.19 -2.02 27.58
C ARG A 98 7.19 -3.03 27.03
N PHE A 99 7.66 -3.95 26.18
CA PHE A 99 6.93 -5.16 25.80
C PHE A 99 7.78 -6.42 25.98
N ARG A 100 7.08 -7.56 26.10
CA ARG A 100 7.66 -8.90 26.09
C ARG A 100 6.66 -9.87 25.45
N PHE A 101 7.05 -10.45 24.32
CA PHE A 101 6.33 -11.51 23.62
C PHE A 101 7.05 -12.84 23.88
N ARG A 102 6.28 -13.89 24.18
CA ARG A 102 6.77 -15.26 24.35
C ARG A 102 6.10 -16.14 23.31
N PHE A 103 6.88 -16.62 22.35
CA PHE A 103 6.43 -17.53 21.32
C PHE A 103 6.14 -18.90 21.95
N THR A 104 4.89 -19.36 21.82
CA THR A 104 4.48 -20.68 22.33
C THR A 104 4.73 -21.77 21.29
N ASN A 105 4.83 -21.37 20.02
CA ASN A 105 5.20 -22.17 18.85
C ASN A 105 5.50 -21.19 17.67
N ASN A 106 5.68 -21.72 16.46
CA ASN A 106 6.01 -20.93 15.26
C ASN A 106 4.87 -20.04 14.72
N ASP A 107 3.62 -20.25 15.15
CA ASP A 107 2.45 -19.53 14.65
C ASP A 107 1.70 -18.73 15.72
N ARG A 108 2.18 -18.69 16.98
CA ARG A 108 1.53 -17.97 18.07
C ARG A 108 2.51 -17.47 19.14
N PHE A 109 2.24 -16.27 19.67
CA PHE A 109 2.85 -15.75 20.89
C PHE A 109 1.83 -15.26 21.91
N GLU A 110 2.19 -15.38 23.19
CA GLU A 110 1.55 -14.72 24.32
C GLU A 110 2.38 -13.51 24.70
N GLY A 111 1.76 -12.35 24.94
CA GLY A 111 2.52 -11.11 25.12
C GLY A 111 1.97 -10.18 26.19
N VAL A 112 2.87 -9.35 26.70
CA VAL A 112 2.54 -8.29 27.66
C VAL A 112 3.24 -6.99 27.28
N TRP A 113 2.62 -5.86 27.63
CA TRP A 113 3.19 -4.52 27.47
C TRP A 113 2.80 -3.59 28.64
N GLY A 114 3.54 -2.49 28.78
CA GLY A 114 3.28 -1.41 29.73
C GLY A 114 3.80 -0.09 29.17
N HIS A 115 3.58 1.02 29.87
CA HIS A 115 4.06 2.36 29.50
C HIS A 115 5.40 2.69 30.17
N CYS A 116 6.27 3.39 29.45
CA CYS A 116 7.60 3.80 29.90
C CYS A 116 8.44 2.63 30.45
N GLU A 117 9.19 2.85 31.55
CA GLU A 117 9.95 1.81 32.24
C GLU A 117 9.09 0.94 33.20
N ASN A 118 7.76 1.13 33.25
CA ASN A 118 6.91 0.26 34.07
C ASN A 118 6.93 -1.17 33.53
N PRO A 119 6.84 -2.20 34.40
CA PRO A 119 6.76 -3.57 33.96
C PRO A 119 5.55 -3.80 33.05
N SER A 120 5.69 -4.76 32.14
CA SER A 120 4.65 -5.08 31.17
C SER A 120 3.48 -5.82 31.85
N GLU A 121 2.34 -5.13 32.02
CA GLU A 121 1.19 -5.59 32.80
C GLU A 121 -0.08 -5.90 31.96
N ALA A 122 -0.25 -5.27 30.80
CA ALA A 122 -1.42 -5.45 29.94
C ALA A 122 -1.15 -6.49 28.82
N PRO A 123 -2.14 -7.31 28.42
CA PRO A 123 -1.94 -8.35 27.41
C PRO A 123 -1.77 -7.78 25.98
N TRP A 124 -1.01 -8.51 25.17
CA TRP A 124 -0.77 -8.30 23.74
C TRP A 124 -0.39 -9.63 23.07
N ASP A 125 -1.37 -10.45 22.76
CA ASP A 125 -1.16 -11.77 22.13
C ASP A 125 -1.26 -11.68 20.60
N GLY A 126 -0.67 -12.65 19.88
CA GLY A 126 -0.69 -12.67 18.41
C GLY A 126 -0.58 -14.06 17.76
N GLU A 127 -1.11 -14.17 16.55
CA GLU A 127 -1.15 -15.38 15.70
C GLU A 127 -0.62 -15.06 14.30
N LYS A 128 0.22 -15.92 13.71
CA LYS A 128 0.94 -15.65 12.46
C LYS A 128 0.03 -15.79 11.24
N ILE A 129 0.03 -14.79 10.37
CA ILE A 129 -0.74 -14.82 9.12
C ILE A 129 0.06 -15.60 8.07
N LEU A 130 -0.22 -16.90 7.95
CA LEU A 130 0.44 -17.75 6.95
C LEU A 130 0.10 -17.30 5.51
N PRO A 131 1.08 -17.02 4.64
CA PRO A 131 0.83 -16.71 3.25
C PRO A 131 0.31 -17.95 2.51
N GLN A 132 -0.92 -17.88 1.98
CA GLN A 132 -1.46 -18.93 1.12
C GLN A 132 -0.80 -18.88 -0.27
N GLY A 133 0.31 -19.60 -0.42
CA GLY A 133 1.10 -19.64 -1.66
C GLY A 133 0.59 -20.62 -2.72
N PRO A 134 0.82 -20.35 -4.02
CA PRO A 134 0.83 -21.37 -5.06
C PRO A 134 2.13 -22.20 -5.00
N LYS A 135 2.09 -23.42 -5.52
CA LYS A 135 3.18 -24.42 -5.38
C LYS A 135 4.34 -24.23 -6.36
N GLN A 136 5.48 -24.81 -5.95
CA GLN A 136 6.81 -24.77 -6.57
C GLN A 136 6.89 -25.25 -8.04
N GLY A 137 7.87 -24.68 -8.76
CA GLY A 137 8.56 -25.30 -9.90
C GLY A 137 10.02 -24.85 -9.90
N ALA A 138 10.96 -25.78 -9.68
CA ALA A 138 12.34 -25.43 -9.33
C ALA A 138 13.26 -25.17 -10.54
N LEU A 139 13.83 -23.97 -10.59
CA LEU A 139 15.16 -23.69 -11.15
C LEU A 139 16.03 -23.15 -10.01
N GLY A 140 17.34 -23.39 -10.06
CA GLY A 140 18.26 -23.03 -8.97
C GLY A 140 18.22 -21.54 -8.66
N GLU A 141 17.72 -21.17 -7.48
CA GLU A 141 17.61 -19.78 -7.00
C GLU A 141 18.95 -19.02 -7.06
N ASN A 142 20.04 -19.76 -6.90
CA ASN A 142 21.43 -19.29 -7.02
C ASN A 142 21.78 -18.83 -8.46
N ASP A 143 21.24 -19.49 -9.49
CA ASP A 143 21.52 -19.15 -10.90
C ASP A 143 20.66 -17.98 -11.38
N VAL A 144 19.43 -17.85 -10.87
CA VAL A 144 18.60 -16.63 -11.02
C VAL A 144 19.32 -15.41 -10.44
N ARG A 145 19.91 -15.55 -9.24
CA ARG A 145 20.66 -14.47 -8.58
C ARG A 145 21.93 -14.09 -9.36
N LYS A 146 22.69 -15.08 -9.86
CA LYS A 146 23.88 -14.83 -10.69
C LYS A 146 23.52 -14.17 -12.03
N ALA A 147 22.46 -14.61 -12.70
CA ALA A 147 21.98 -14.00 -13.94
C ALA A 147 21.65 -12.51 -13.74
N GLY A 148 20.92 -12.17 -12.67
CA GLY A 148 20.59 -10.80 -12.32
C GLY A 148 21.81 -9.90 -12.03
N ILE A 149 22.87 -10.45 -11.41
CA ILE A 149 24.13 -9.72 -11.20
C ILE A 149 24.81 -9.43 -12.55
N LEU A 150 24.94 -10.45 -13.41
CA LEU A 150 25.55 -10.29 -14.73
C LEU A 150 24.79 -9.30 -15.63
N TRP A 151 23.46 -9.27 -15.57
CA TRP A 151 22.67 -8.29 -16.31
C TRP A 151 22.85 -6.85 -15.80
N LYS A 152 22.98 -6.64 -14.49
CA LYS A 152 23.31 -5.31 -13.92
C LYS A 152 24.72 -4.86 -14.29
N GLU A 153 25.70 -5.75 -14.29
CA GLU A 153 27.05 -5.46 -14.79
C GLU A 153 27.03 -5.09 -16.28
N GLY A 154 26.26 -5.82 -17.10
CA GLY A 154 26.06 -5.51 -18.52
C GLY A 154 25.44 -4.13 -18.77
N GLU A 155 24.48 -3.73 -17.93
CA GLU A 155 23.85 -2.40 -18.02
C GLU A 155 24.81 -1.27 -17.64
N GLN A 156 25.61 -1.43 -16.58
CA GLN A 156 26.63 -0.44 -16.20
C GLN A 156 27.72 -0.30 -17.27
N LEU A 157 28.16 -1.41 -17.89
CA LEU A 157 29.10 -1.37 -19.01
C LEU A 157 28.50 -0.69 -20.24
N GLN A 158 27.20 -0.88 -20.49
CA GLN A 158 26.49 -0.22 -21.59
C GLN A 158 26.35 1.29 -21.38
N LEU A 159 26.19 1.75 -20.14
CA LEU A 159 26.20 3.19 -19.78
C LEU A 159 27.60 3.84 -19.87
N GLN A 160 28.67 3.04 -19.89
CA GLN A 160 30.06 3.47 -20.05
C GLN A 160 30.55 3.38 -21.51
N ASP A 161 29.65 3.22 -22.48
CA ASP A 161 29.94 2.95 -23.90
C ASP A 161 30.83 1.70 -24.16
N ARG A 162 30.93 0.79 -23.17
CA ARG A 162 31.71 -0.47 -23.25
C ARG A 162 30.87 -1.61 -23.81
N PHE A 163 30.25 -1.37 -24.96
CA PHE A 163 29.21 -2.21 -25.56
C PHE A 163 29.63 -3.67 -25.80
N GLY A 164 30.91 -3.92 -26.13
CA GLY A 164 31.44 -5.28 -26.31
C GLY A 164 31.48 -6.09 -25.01
N GLU A 165 31.81 -5.45 -23.88
CA GLU A 165 31.84 -6.12 -22.57
C GLU A 165 30.43 -6.28 -22.00
N ALA A 166 29.56 -5.28 -22.22
CA ALA A 166 28.15 -5.36 -21.91
C ALA A 166 27.47 -6.56 -22.60
N LEU A 167 27.76 -6.79 -23.88
CA LEU A 167 27.25 -7.92 -24.66
C LEU A 167 27.59 -9.27 -24.01
N GLU A 168 28.85 -9.47 -23.64
CA GLU A 168 29.31 -10.71 -23.01
C GLU A 168 28.67 -10.95 -21.65
N LYS A 169 28.44 -9.89 -20.86
CA LYS A 169 27.72 -9.99 -19.57
C LYS A 169 26.25 -10.36 -19.74
N TYR A 170 25.54 -9.76 -20.70
CA TYR A 170 24.16 -10.14 -21.00
C TYR A 170 24.05 -11.59 -21.50
N LYS A 171 24.95 -12.02 -22.41
CA LYS A 171 25.03 -13.42 -22.87
C LYS A 171 25.33 -14.40 -21.73
N SER A 172 26.27 -14.05 -20.85
CA SER A 172 26.62 -14.88 -19.68
C SER A 172 25.44 -15.05 -18.72
N GLY A 173 24.64 -14.00 -18.51
CA GLY A 173 23.42 -14.11 -17.70
C GLY A 173 22.30 -14.92 -18.39
N LEU A 174 22.14 -14.77 -19.70
CA LEU A 174 21.20 -15.60 -20.49
C LEU A 174 21.54 -17.09 -20.44
N ALA A 175 22.84 -17.44 -20.44
CA ALA A 175 23.28 -18.83 -20.28
C ALA A 175 22.96 -19.45 -18.90
N LEU A 176 22.57 -18.63 -17.91
CA LEU A 176 22.11 -19.08 -16.59
C LEU A 176 20.59 -19.04 -16.44
N LYS A 177 19.91 -18.11 -17.14
CA LYS A 177 18.46 -17.96 -17.13
C LYS A 177 17.99 -17.31 -18.44
N ASP A 178 17.11 -17.98 -19.17
CA ASP A 178 16.44 -17.37 -20.32
C ASP A 178 15.58 -16.16 -19.88
N ASP A 179 15.78 -15.03 -20.56
CA ASP A 179 14.97 -13.82 -20.42
C ASP A 179 14.77 -13.18 -21.80
N PRO A 180 13.51 -13.04 -22.28
CA PRO A 180 13.25 -12.54 -23.63
C PRO A 180 13.57 -11.06 -23.81
N VAL A 181 13.57 -10.26 -22.74
CA VAL A 181 13.91 -8.83 -22.78
C VAL A 181 15.42 -8.67 -22.91
N ILE A 182 16.21 -9.44 -22.15
CA ILE A 182 17.67 -9.43 -22.26
C ILE A 182 18.12 -10.03 -23.60
N ALA A 183 17.46 -11.07 -24.11
CA ALA A 183 17.76 -11.64 -25.43
C ALA A 183 17.55 -10.61 -26.57
N GLU A 184 16.49 -9.81 -26.52
CA GLU A 184 16.28 -8.71 -27.47
C GLU A 184 17.26 -7.55 -27.27
N ARG A 185 17.70 -7.29 -26.03
CA ARG A 185 18.77 -6.31 -25.72
C ARG A 185 20.09 -6.74 -26.34
N VAL A 186 20.45 -8.04 -26.23
CA VAL A 186 21.61 -8.66 -26.88
C VAL A 186 21.55 -8.48 -28.40
N ARG A 187 20.43 -8.85 -29.05
CA ARG A 187 20.26 -8.70 -30.50
C ARG A 187 20.47 -7.25 -30.98
N LYS A 188 19.96 -6.28 -30.23
CA LYS A 188 20.14 -4.83 -30.53
C LYS A 188 21.60 -4.41 -30.39
N LEU A 189 22.29 -4.89 -29.35
CA LEU A 189 23.69 -4.57 -29.09
C LEU A 189 24.64 -5.20 -30.12
N GLU A 190 24.38 -6.43 -30.56
CA GLU A 190 25.08 -7.08 -31.67
C GLU A 190 24.92 -6.30 -32.97
N LYS A 191 23.68 -5.86 -33.29
CA LYS A 191 23.42 -5.03 -34.47
C LYS A 191 24.14 -3.67 -34.39
N TYR A 192 24.21 -3.06 -33.21
CA TYR A 192 24.95 -1.82 -32.99
C TYR A 192 26.46 -2.01 -33.25
N LEU A 193 27.08 -3.02 -32.63
CA LEU A 193 28.51 -3.33 -32.82
C LEU A 193 28.85 -3.68 -34.28
N ALA A 194 27.97 -4.41 -34.96
CA ALA A 194 28.13 -4.73 -36.38
C ALA A 194 28.09 -3.50 -37.30
N VAL A 195 27.43 -2.42 -36.89
CA VAL A 195 27.35 -1.14 -37.65
C VAL A 195 28.50 -0.20 -37.27
N THR A 196 28.89 -0.13 -35.99
CA THR A 196 29.96 0.78 -35.52
C THR A 196 31.36 0.25 -35.78
N GLY A 197 31.52 -1.05 -36.01
CA GLY A 197 32.83 -1.67 -36.27
C GLY A 197 33.75 -1.75 -35.04
N GLN A 198 33.24 -1.49 -33.83
CA GLN A 198 33.98 -1.70 -32.59
C GLN A 198 34.22 -3.20 -32.37
N PRO A 199 35.47 -3.68 -32.32
CA PRO A 199 35.75 -5.06 -31.94
C PRO A 199 35.44 -5.25 -30.45
N PRO A 200 34.86 -6.40 -30.04
CA PRO A 200 34.59 -6.66 -28.63
C PRO A 200 35.91 -6.72 -27.84
N GLY A 201 36.04 -5.84 -26.85
CA GLY A 201 37.18 -5.83 -25.90
C GLY A 201 38.22 -4.71 -26.08
N GLN A 202 37.98 -3.68 -26.91
CA GLN A 202 38.82 -2.47 -26.92
C GLN A 202 38.05 -1.25 -26.37
N PRO A 203 38.61 -0.51 -25.39
CA PRO A 203 38.08 0.81 -25.02
C PRO A 203 38.27 1.79 -26.18
N ALA A 204 37.35 2.74 -26.33
CA ALA A 204 37.39 3.72 -27.41
C ALA A 204 38.67 4.56 -27.37
N GLN A 205 39.45 4.58 -28.46
CA GLN A 205 40.57 5.51 -28.61
C GLN A 205 40.05 6.90 -28.99
N GLU A 206 40.45 7.92 -28.23
CA GLU A 206 40.22 9.32 -28.58
C GLU A 206 40.90 9.66 -29.91
N THR A 207 40.11 9.89 -30.95
CA THR A 207 40.63 10.43 -32.22
C THR A 207 40.85 11.93 -32.12
N ALA A 208 41.97 12.32 -31.52
CA ALA A 208 42.41 13.71 -31.46
C ALA A 208 42.73 14.26 -32.87
N SER A 209 41.92 15.18 -33.37
CA SER A 209 42.11 15.87 -34.65
C SER A 209 41.75 17.36 -34.52
N GLY A 210 42.71 18.17 -34.06
CA GLY A 210 42.50 19.60 -33.79
C GLY A 210 43.79 20.37 -33.59
N SER A 211 44.70 20.34 -34.58
CA SER A 211 46.00 21.04 -34.50
C SER A 211 45.82 22.56 -34.52
N ALA A 212 46.15 23.23 -33.41
CA ALA A 212 46.31 24.67 -33.32
C ALA A 212 47.76 25.02 -32.95
N ARG A 213 48.46 25.71 -33.85
CA ARG A 213 49.85 26.13 -33.64
C ARG A 213 49.94 27.25 -32.58
N HIS A 214 50.82 27.08 -31.60
CA HIS A 214 51.26 28.20 -30.78
C HIS A 214 51.96 29.28 -31.61
N VAL A 215 51.55 30.53 -31.43
CA VAL A 215 52.39 31.71 -31.63
C VAL A 215 52.31 32.52 -30.35
N ALA A 216 53.40 32.53 -29.57
CA ALA A 216 53.50 33.39 -28.41
C ALA A 216 53.74 34.84 -28.86
N ARG A 217 53.03 35.79 -28.27
CA ARG A 217 53.39 37.21 -28.33
C ARG A 217 53.05 37.87 -27.01
N GLU A 218 54.09 38.26 -26.27
CA GLU A 218 53.94 39.14 -25.12
C GLU A 218 53.45 40.51 -25.58
N SER A 219 52.50 41.09 -24.85
CA SER A 219 52.24 42.53 -24.89
C SER A 219 51.77 43.02 -23.53
N SER A 220 52.67 43.67 -22.79
CA SER A 220 52.34 44.46 -21.61
C SER A 220 51.46 45.65 -22.00
N GLY A 221 50.24 45.73 -21.45
CA GLY A 221 49.29 46.83 -21.66
C GLY A 221 48.37 47.01 -20.45
N LYS A 222 48.03 48.26 -20.12
CA LYS A 222 47.26 48.62 -18.90
C LYS A 222 45.77 48.25 -19.02
N PRO A 223 45.07 47.95 -17.92
CA PRO A 223 43.69 47.44 -17.96
C PRO A 223 42.63 48.55 -17.98
N THR A 224 42.02 48.80 -19.14
CA THR A 224 40.68 49.39 -19.28
C THR A 224 40.07 49.04 -20.64
N GLU A 225 39.49 47.85 -20.79
CA GLU A 225 38.54 47.55 -21.87
C GLU A 225 37.28 46.90 -21.28
N ALA A 226 36.11 47.32 -21.77
CA ALA A 226 34.83 46.72 -21.40
C ALA A 226 34.69 45.38 -22.12
N VAL A 227 34.56 44.28 -21.37
CA VAL A 227 34.43 42.95 -21.94
C VAL A 227 32.97 42.74 -22.34
N LYS A 228 32.69 42.86 -23.64
CA LYS A 228 31.41 42.44 -24.20
C LYS A 228 31.36 40.92 -24.27
N ALA A 229 30.76 40.30 -23.26
CA ALA A 229 30.47 38.88 -23.26
C ALA A 229 29.32 38.59 -24.25
N SER A 230 29.66 38.35 -25.52
CA SER A 230 28.72 37.77 -26.48
C SER A 230 28.75 36.25 -26.35
N TRP A 231 27.80 35.71 -25.60
CA TRP A 231 27.44 34.30 -25.72
C TRP A 231 26.78 34.07 -27.10
N PHE A 232 26.80 32.81 -27.57
CA PHE A 232 26.34 32.35 -28.90
C PHE A 232 27.28 32.57 -30.11
N ARG A 233 27.41 31.50 -30.94
CA ARG A 233 27.93 31.61 -32.32
C ARG A 233 26.92 32.36 -33.19
N ARG A 234 27.42 33.25 -34.03
CA ARG A 234 26.64 34.07 -34.97
C ARG A 234 25.80 33.21 -35.93
N GLY A 235 24.49 33.18 -35.74
CA GLY A 235 23.50 32.92 -36.78
C GLY A 235 22.64 34.19 -36.95
N GLN A 236 22.91 34.99 -37.97
CA GLN A 236 22.07 36.15 -38.26
C GLN A 236 20.78 35.71 -38.97
N SER A 237 19.62 36.00 -38.41
CA SER A 237 18.39 36.08 -39.21
C SER A 237 18.42 37.36 -40.04
N ASN A 238 18.05 37.26 -41.32
CA ASN A 238 18.08 38.39 -42.26
C ASN A 238 16.82 39.30 -42.17
N ASP A 239 15.97 39.15 -41.15
CA ASP A 239 14.67 39.80 -41.04
C ASP A 239 14.65 41.05 -40.15
N GLY A 240 15.78 41.42 -39.53
CA GLY A 240 15.95 42.67 -38.79
C GLY A 240 15.14 42.77 -37.48
N ARG A 241 14.54 41.66 -37.03
CA ARG A 241 13.89 41.57 -35.71
C ARG A 241 14.94 41.23 -34.65
N VAL A 242 14.95 42.01 -33.58
CA VAL A 242 15.76 41.71 -32.39
C VAL A 242 15.09 40.54 -31.66
N ASP A 243 15.83 39.46 -31.40
CA ASP A 243 15.37 38.35 -30.56
C ASP A 243 15.11 38.89 -29.13
N PRO A 244 13.87 38.85 -28.61
CA PRO A 244 13.54 39.40 -27.29
C PRO A 244 14.26 38.70 -26.12
N ALA A 245 14.92 37.56 -26.35
CA ALA A 245 15.61 36.78 -25.33
C ALA A 245 17.15 36.94 -25.32
N GLU A 246 17.72 37.98 -25.93
CA GLU A 246 19.16 38.28 -25.85
C GLU A 246 19.48 39.25 -24.69
N VAL A 247 19.69 38.70 -23.48
CA VAL A 247 20.09 39.47 -22.29
C VAL A 247 21.53 39.99 -22.45
N ARG A 248 21.66 41.20 -22.97
CA ARG A 248 22.96 41.89 -23.11
C ARG A 248 23.27 42.72 -21.87
N VAL A 249 24.36 42.37 -21.19
CA VAL A 249 24.86 43.07 -20.00
C VAL A 249 26.33 43.44 -20.26
N ASP A 250 26.65 44.74 -20.26
CA ASP A 250 28.04 45.19 -20.36
C ASP A 250 28.74 44.92 -19.02
N LEU A 251 29.83 44.14 -19.05
CA LEU A 251 30.49 43.62 -17.86
C LEU A 251 31.90 44.21 -17.69
N ARG A 252 32.17 44.70 -16.46
CA ARG A 252 33.50 45.07 -16.00
C ARG A 252 34.08 43.89 -15.21
N ARG A 253 35.07 43.20 -15.78
CA ARG A 253 35.84 42.16 -15.08
C ARG A 253 36.57 42.79 -13.89
N LEU A 254 36.40 42.20 -12.70
CA LEU A 254 37.02 42.63 -11.46
C LEU A 254 38.19 41.73 -11.07
N HIS A 255 38.05 40.42 -11.30
CA HIS A 255 39.06 39.43 -10.93
C HIS A 255 39.01 38.18 -11.79
N ASP A 256 40.16 37.54 -11.91
CA ASP A 256 40.33 36.17 -12.35
C ASP A 256 41.42 35.47 -11.54
N LYS A 257 41.13 34.27 -11.06
CA LYS A 257 42.06 33.48 -10.24
C LYS A 257 41.85 32.00 -10.48
N THR A 258 42.94 31.28 -10.74
CA THR A 258 42.95 29.82 -10.71
C THR A 258 42.72 29.35 -9.28
N VAL A 259 41.68 28.55 -9.09
CA VAL A 259 41.30 27.90 -7.84
C VAL A 259 41.56 26.41 -7.97
N PHE A 260 42.06 25.78 -6.92
CA PHE A 260 42.47 24.38 -6.95
C PHE A 260 41.41 23.49 -6.29
N ALA A 261 41.39 22.22 -6.69
CA ALA A 261 40.64 21.18 -5.98
C ALA A 261 41.27 20.97 -4.59
N GLU A 262 40.69 21.59 -3.56
CA GLU A 262 41.16 21.53 -2.18
C GLU A 262 40.22 20.69 -1.30
N ARG A 263 40.79 20.17 -0.19
CA ARG A 263 40.03 19.40 0.83
C ARG A 263 39.26 20.29 1.80
N ASP A 264 39.62 21.57 1.85
CA ASP A 264 39.00 22.60 2.68
C ASP A 264 38.26 23.61 1.78
N PRO A 265 37.25 24.35 2.29
CA PRO A 265 36.56 25.37 1.50
C PRO A 265 37.50 26.51 1.09
N VAL A 266 37.47 26.89 -0.19
CA VAL A 266 38.30 27.98 -0.71
C VAL A 266 37.51 29.29 -0.76
N THR A 267 37.98 30.30 -0.03
CA THR A 267 37.39 31.64 -0.01
C THR A 267 38.19 32.61 -0.89
N VAL A 268 37.52 33.29 -1.83
CA VAL A 268 38.07 34.35 -2.67
C VAL A 268 37.30 35.64 -2.43
N LYS A 269 37.98 36.68 -1.89
CA LYS A 269 37.38 38.01 -1.66
C LYS A 269 37.97 39.04 -2.62
N VAL A 270 37.12 39.85 -3.24
CA VAL A 270 37.46 40.87 -4.24
C VAL A 270 36.49 42.05 -4.08
N ASP A 271 37.01 43.24 -3.80
CA ASP A 271 36.21 44.46 -3.60
C ASP A 271 34.99 44.25 -2.69
N SER A 272 33.78 44.31 -3.27
CA SER A 272 32.49 44.15 -2.62
C SER A 272 31.90 42.74 -2.76
N ALA A 273 32.71 41.74 -3.13
CA ALA A 273 32.27 40.38 -3.43
C ALA A 273 33.17 39.32 -2.76
N GLU A 274 32.58 38.22 -2.32
CA GLU A 274 33.25 37.07 -1.74
C GLU A 274 32.59 35.79 -2.25
N VAL A 275 33.40 34.82 -2.66
CA VAL A 275 32.96 33.50 -3.10
C VAL A 275 33.61 32.45 -2.20
N VAL A 276 32.81 31.59 -1.61
CA VAL A 276 33.25 30.41 -0.86
C VAL A 276 32.88 29.18 -1.67
N ILE A 277 33.89 28.49 -2.18
CA ILE A 277 33.77 27.23 -2.92
C ILE A 277 33.94 26.09 -1.90
N PRO A 278 32.91 25.26 -1.62
CA PRO A 278 33.09 24.10 -0.74
C PRO A 278 34.03 23.05 -1.36
N PRO A 279 34.62 22.17 -0.54
CA PRO A 279 35.57 21.18 -1.01
C PRO A 279 34.93 20.14 -1.93
N GLU A 280 35.76 19.56 -2.80
CA GLU A 280 35.40 18.53 -3.79
C GLU A 280 34.41 18.98 -4.88
N ILE A 281 34.16 20.29 -5.06
CA ILE A 281 33.36 20.80 -6.19
C ILE A 281 34.10 20.72 -7.55
N MET A 282 35.43 20.71 -7.54
CA MET A 282 36.27 20.64 -8.75
C MET A 282 37.16 19.41 -8.72
N GLU A 283 37.31 18.73 -9.85
CA GLU A 283 38.28 17.64 -10.02
C GLU A 283 39.69 18.14 -10.39
N LYS A 284 39.76 19.31 -11.03
CA LYS A 284 40.98 19.94 -11.56
C LYS A 284 40.97 21.44 -11.27
N PRO A 285 42.10 22.16 -11.38
CA PRO A 285 42.12 23.60 -11.16
C PRO A 285 41.31 24.33 -12.25
N GLU A 286 40.40 25.22 -11.83
CA GLU A 286 39.53 26.01 -12.71
C GLU A 286 39.75 27.51 -12.47
N VAL A 287 39.35 28.36 -13.42
CA VAL A 287 39.47 29.83 -13.26
C VAL A 287 38.15 30.41 -12.74
N LEU A 288 38.15 30.89 -11.51
CA LEU A 288 37.06 31.73 -10.99
C LEU A 288 37.17 33.11 -11.65
N VAL A 289 36.11 33.54 -12.33
CA VAL A 289 35.96 34.88 -12.87
C VAL A 289 34.88 35.62 -12.09
N LEU A 290 35.21 36.84 -11.66
CA LEU A 290 34.26 37.78 -11.08
C LEU A 290 34.20 39.03 -11.94
N ALA A 291 32.99 39.35 -12.41
CA ALA A 291 32.69 40.61 -13.09
C ALA A 291 31.47 41.27 -12.48
N ARG A 292 31.36 42.59 -12.63
CA ARG A 292 30.19 43.38 -12.24
C ARG A 292 29.64 44.10 -13.46
N ALA A 293 28.33 44.11 -13.61
CA ALA A 293 27.66 44.82 -14.67
C ALA A 293 27.82 46.34 -14.51
N VAL A 294 27.98 47.05 -15.64
CA VAL A 294 28.05 48.53 -15.68
C VAL A 294 26.69 49.14 -15.33
N SER A 295 25.61 48.47 -15.73
CA SER A 295 24.23 48.75 -15.34
C SER A 295 23.55 47.45 -14.89
N PRO A 296 22.58 47.48 -13.96
CA PRO A 296 21.82 46.28 -13.60
C PRO A 296 21.15 45.66 -14.84
N ALA A 297 21.05 44.33 -14.85
CA ALA A 297 20.48 43.62 -15.99
C ALA A 297 18.97 43.89 -16.14
N PRO A 298 18.47 43.98 -17.38
CA PRO A 298 17.03 44.12 -17.61
C PRO A 298 16.29 42.85 -17.16
N LEU A 299 15.26 43.03 -16.36
CA LEU A 299 14.37 41.95 -15.91
C LEU A 299 13.10 41.91 -16.78
N PRO A 300 12.60 40.71 -17.14
CA PRO A 300 11.37 40.57 -17.91
C PRO A 300 10.09 40.83 -17.09
N VAL A 301 10.20 40.84 -15.74
CA VAL A 301 9.06 41.00 -14.84
C VAL A 301 8.86 42.47 -14.48
N LYS A 302 7.72 43.02 -14.90
CA LYS A 302 7.31 44.39 -14.57
C LYS A 302 7.16 44.54 -13.05
N GLY A 303 7.89 45.50 -12.48
CA GLY A 303 7.84 45.83 -11.04
C GLY A 303 9.04 45.34 -10.24
N LEU A 304 9.86 44.42 -10.77
CA LEU A 304 11.17 44.13 -10.18
C LEU A 304 12.19 45.19 -10.58
N GLU A 305 12.90 45.74 -9.60
CA GLU A 305 14.03 46.64 -9.81
C GLU A 305 15.33 45.88 -9.57
N ALA A 306 16.05 45.52 -10.64
CA ALA A 306 17.43 45.03 -10.53
C ALA A 306 18.32 46.16 -10.00
N VAL A 307 19.01 45.91 -8.89
CA VAL A 307 19.83 46.92 -8.23
C VAL A 307 21.32 46.81 -8.60
N VAL A 308 21.80 45.58 -8.71
CA VAL A 308 23.19 45.28 -9.05
C VAL A 308 23.27 43.87 -9.59
N THR A 309 24.06 43.71 -10.66
CA THR A 309 24.29 42.41 -11.30
C THR A 309 25.79 42.11 -11.31
N TRP A 310 26.13 40.88 -10.95
CA TRP A 310 27.44 40.29 -11.11
C TRP A 310 27.41 39.17 -12.15
N GLN A 311 28.57 38.80 -12.65
CA GLN A 311 28.78 37.49 -13.25
C GLN A 311 29.79 36.77 -12.37
N VAL A 312 29.44 35.55 -11.99
CA VAL A 312 30.35 34.60 -11.34
C VAL A 312 30.43 33.38 -12.24
N SER A 313 31.62 32.89 -12.58
CA SER A 313 31.81 31.63 -13.30
C SER A 313 33.08 30.94 -12.84
N LEU A 314 33.13 29.61 -12.94
CA LEU A 314 34.24 28.78 -12.47
C LEU A 314 34.63 27.81 -13.58
N GLY A 315 35.58 28.22 -14.43
CA GLY A 315 35.84 27.53 -15.70
C GLY A 315 34.60 27.53 -16.59
N GLU A 316 34.32 26.37 -17.21
CA GLU A 316 33.10 26.10 -18.00
C GLU A 316 31.98 25.46 -17.14
N HIS A 317 32.11 25.42 -15.81
CA HIS A 317 31.12 24.81 -14.93
C HIS A 317 30.07 25.84 -14.51
N HIS A 318 28.82 25.56 -14.87
CA HIS A 318 27.66 26.42 -14.55
C HIS A 318 26.82 25.86 -13.39
N VAL A 319 26.73 24.53 -13.25
CA VAL A 319 25.89 23.83 -12.26
C VAL A 319 26.76 22.91 -11.39
N PHE A 320 26.44 22.81 -10.10
CA PHE A 320 27.23 22.13 -9.08
C PHE A 320 26.38 21.29 -8.14
N ASP A 321 26.86 20.11 -7.74
CA ASP A 321 26.13 19.21 -6.83
C ASP A 321 26.04 19.75 -5.40
N LYS A 322 27.04 20.56 -4.98
CA LYS A 322 27.08 21.24 -3.68
C LYS A 322 26.86 22.76 -3.89
N PRO A 323 26.14 23.47 -3.01
CA PRO A 323 25.94 24.91 -3.13
C PRO A 323 27.21 25.69 -2.76
N LEU A 324 27.57 26.67 -3.58
CA LEU A 324 28.57 27.70 -3.27
C LEU A 324 27.92 28.83 -2.46
N THR A 325 28.70 29.50 -1.61
CA THR A 325 28.24 30.72 -0.93
C THR A 325 28.84 31.95 -1.61
N LEU A 326 27.99 32.86 -2.07
CA LEU A 326 28.33 34.15 -2.64
C LEU A 326 27.91 35.24 -1.65
N ARG A 327 28.82 36.13 -1.27
CA ARG A 327 28.52 37.30 -0.43
C ARG A 327 28.79 38.56 -1.21
N PHE A 328 27.86 39.50 -1.15
CA PHE A 328 27.96 40.77 -1.84
C PHE A 328 27.61 41.93 -0.92
N GLN A 329 28.48 42.93 -0.86
CA GLN A 329 28.22 44.18 -0.16
C GLN A 329 27.35 45.08 -1.04
N LEU A 330 26.13 45.38 -0.60
CA LEU A 330 25.27 46.32 -1.31
C LEU A 330 25.74 47.77 -1.14
N PRO A 331 25.47 48.63 -2.14
CA PRO A 331 25.66 50.07 -1.99
C PRO A 331 24.78 50.64 -0.86
N PRO A 332 25.27 51.60 -0.04
CA PRO A 332 24.52 52.16 1.09
C PRO A 332 23.16 52.77 0.71
N GLU A 333 23.05 53.38 -0.48
CA GLU A 333 21.80 53.92 -1.01
C GLU A 333 20.80 52.84 -1.41
N THR A 334 21.25 51.60 -1.61
CA THR A 334 20.36 50.44 -1.82
C THR A 334 19.85 49.91 -0.49
N VAL A 335 20.76 49.74 0.48
CA VAL A 335 20.44 49.39 1.88
C VAL A 335 19.39 50.36 2.44
N GLN A 336 19.62 51.66 2.25
CA GLN A 336 18.70 52.71 2.69
C GLN A 336 17.35 52.64 1.96
N ARG A 337 17.31 52.42 0.64
CA ARG A 337 16.05 52.29 -0.11
C ARG A 337 15.26 51.04 0.27
N ALA A 338 15.93 49.90 0.47
CA ALA A 338 15.31 48.67 0.93
C ALA A 338 14.66 48.88 2.30
N ALA A 339 15.41 49.45 3.26
CA ALA A 339 14.91 49.77 4.60
C ALA A 339 13.76 50.78 4.59
N GLN A 340 13.87 51.88 3.83
CA GLN A 340 12.83 52.92 3.72
C GLN A 340 11.51 52.40 3.16
N ARG A 341 11.54 51.40 2.28
CA ARG A 341 10.35 50.80 1.66
C ARG A 341 9.90 49.49 2.32
N ASN A 342 10.62 49.04 3.36
CA ASN A 342 10.46 47.70 3.94
C ASN A 342 10.47 46.58 2.87
N GLN A 343 11.28 46.73 1.83
CA GLN A 343 11.30 45.83 0.67
C GLN A 343 12.24 44.65 0.92
N PRO A 344 11.75 43.38 0.93
CA PRO A 344 12.61 42.23 1.02
C PRO A 344 13.43 42.12 -0.25
N LEU A 345 14.73 41.92 -0.07
CA LEU A 345 15.63 41.65 -1.17
C LEU A 345 15.40 40.22 -1.68
N ALA A 346 15.67 40.02 -2.95
CA ALA A 346 15.88 38.71 -3.55
C ALA A 346 17.13 38.76 -4.41
N ALA A 347 17.61 37.58 -4.80
CA ALA A 347 18.48 37.46 -5.94
C ALA A 347 17.79 36.64 -7.03
N MET A 348 18.24 36.86 -8.26
CA MET A 348 17.93 36.02 -9.39
C MET A 348 19.22 35.67 -10.13
N TYR A 349 19.35 34.44 -10.59
CA TYR A 349 20.41 34.04 -11.53
C TYR A 349 19.82 33.75 -12.91
N PHE A 350 20.59 33.95 -13.98
CA PHE A 350 20.12 33.72 -15.36
C PHE A 350 20.49 32.31 -15.83
N HIS A 351 19.51 31.41 -15.91
CA HIS A 351 19.73 30.04 -16.39
C HIS A 351 19.80 30.02 -17.91
N GLU A 352 20.95 29.68 -18.47
CA GLU A 352 21.26 29.87 -19.89
C GLU A 352 20.40 28.99 -20.81
N THR A 353 20.18 27.72 -20.44
CA THR A 353 19.37 26.76 -21.23
C THR A 353 17.91 27.21 -21.37
N ALA A 354 17.25 27.51 -20.24
CA ALA A 354 15.89 28.04 -20.17
C ALA A 354 15.76 29.50 -20.66
N ARG A 355 16.89 30.21 -20.89
CA ARG A 355 16.97 31.65 -21.22
C ARG A 355 16.15 32.53 -20.25
N ALA A 356 16.10 32.15 -18.97
CA ALA A 356 15.19 32.72 -17.98
C ALA A 356 15.93 33.15 -16.70
N TRP A 357 15.40 34.18 -16.02
CA TRP A 357 15.85 34.56 -14.69
C TRP A 357 15.13 33.73 -13.62
N VAL A 358 15.90 33.14 -12.72
CA VAL A 358 15.47 32.19 -11.69
C VAL A 358 15.70 32.80 -10.32
N TYR A 359 14.70 32.76 -9.45
CA TYR A 359 14.90 33.22 -8.07
C TYR A 359 15.85 32.30 -7.30
N THR A 360 16.73 32.92 -6.52
CA THR A 360 17.48 32.26 -5.46
C THR A 360 17.31 33.07 -4.18
N PRO A 361 16.89 32.46 -3.06
CA PRO A 361 16.73 33.19 -1.82
C PRO A 361 18.06 33.77 -1.34
N VAL A 362 17.97 34.80 -0.51
CA VAL A 362 19.12 35.51 0.06
C VAL A 362 18.97 35.68 1.56
N SER A 363 20.08 35.57 2.28
CA SER A 363 20.19 36.14 3.61
C SER A 363 20.66 37.59 3.45
N TYR A 364 20.10 38.50 4.23
CA TYR A 364 20.44 39.91 4.20
C TYR A 364 20.68 40.43 5.61
N ASP A 365 21.89 40.93 5.84
CA ASP A 365 22.26 41.66 7.04
C ASP A 365 21.99 43.16 6.78
N ALA A 366 20.98 43.70 7.48
CA ALA A 366 20.58 45.09 7.36
C ALA A 366 21.54 46.07 8.07
N GLU A 367 22.37 45.61 9.00
CA GLU A 367 23.38 46.45 9.68
C GLU A 367 24.61 46.64 8.81
N THR A 368 25.13 45.55 8.23
CA THR A 368 26.31 45.62 7.35
C THR A 368 25.95 45.95 5.90
N GLY A 369 24.72 45.66 5.46
CA GLY A 369 24.33 45.73 4.05
C GLY A 369 24.83 44.56 3.21
N GLN A 370 25.32 43.48 3.85
CA GLN A 370 25.78 42.28 3.16
C GLN A 370 24.60 41.39 2.77
N VAL A 371 24.60 40.95 1.51
CA VAL A 371 23.72 39.91 0.99
C VAL A 371 24.53 38.63 0.84
N GLU A 372 24.10 37.56 1.50
CA GLU A 372 24.61 36.20 1.28
C GLU A 372 23.62 35.39 0.45
N ILE A 373 24.15 34.66 -0.53
CA ILE A 373 23.40 33.83 -1.47
C ILE A 373 24.07 32.47 -1.49
N ARG A 374 23.29 31.41 -1.34
CA ARG A 374 23.80 30.05 -1.52
C ARG A 374 23.20 29.53 -2.82
N THR A 375 24.02 29.05 -3.73
CA THR A 375 23.58 28.67 -5.08
C THR A 375 24.36 27.47 -5.62
N ARG A 376 23.65 26.58 -6.30
CA ARG A 376 24.25 25.51 -7.13
C ARG A 376 24.50 25.95 -8.58
N HIS A 377 24.21 27.20 -8.92
CA HIS A 377 24.35 27.74 -10.26
C HIS A 377 25.19 29.03 -10.28
N LEU A 378 26.28 29.03 -11.06
CA LEU A 378 27.12 30.20 -11.30
C LEU A 378 26.86 30.73 -12.71
N THR A 379 26.52 32.02 -12.80
CA THR A 379 26.17 32.71 -14.05
C THR A 379 26.04 34.23 -13.79
N LEU A 380 25.31 34.97 -14.64
CA LEU A 380 24.79 36.31 -14.33
C LEU A 380 23.83 36.23 -13.15
N LEU A 381 24.12 36.97 -12.09
CA LEU A 381 23.34 36.98 -10.86
C LEU A 381 23.05 38.41 -10.44
N THR A 382 21.78 38.73 -10.24
CA THR A 382 21.30 40.08 -9.93
C THR A 382 20.53 40.13 -8.62
N ILE A 383 20.79 41.16 -7.81
CA ILE A 383 19.94 41.48 -6.65
C ILE A 383 18.76 42.30 -7.14
N VAL A 384 17.58 41.99 -6.62
CA VAL A 384 16.34 42.67 -6.97
C VAL A 384 15.67 43.20 -5.70
N LEU A 385 15.16 44.44 -5.77
CA LEU A 385 14.14 44.90 -4.84
C LEU A 385 12.81 44.30 -5.31
N ARG A 386 12.18 43.48 -4.46
CA ARG A 386 10.85 42.97 -4.77
C ARG A 386 9.83 44.11 -4.66
N PRO A 387 8.86 44.21 -5.59
CA PRO A 387 7.70 45.05 -5.37
C PRO A 387 6.90 44.44 -4.22
N VAL A 388 7.04 45.02 -3.03
CA VAL A 388 6.04 44.87 -1.98
C VAL A 388 4.75 45.48 -2.54
N ASN A 389 3.79 44.64 -2.91
CA ASN A 389 2.39 45.04 -2.85
C ASN A 389 2.18 45.60 -1.44
N ASN A 390 1.52 46.76 -1.29
CA ASN A 390 1.42 47.54 -0.04
C ASN A 390 0.74 46.82 1.15
N LEU A 391 0.59 45.49 1.10
CA LEU A 391 -0.08 44.57 2.00
C LEU A 391 0.92 43.71 2.84
N ILE A 392 2.21 44.03 2.83
CA ILE A 392 3.23 43.33 3.62
C ILE A 392 3.97 44.35 4.47
N HIS A 393 3.92 44.15 5.79
CA HIS A 393 4.49 45.07 6.77
C HIS A 393 5.40 44.37 7.77
N ASP A 394 5.23 43.06 7.97
CA ASP A 394 5.92 42.28 8.99
C ASP A 394 6.55 41.02 8.39
N ALA A 395 7.56 40.50 9.06
CA ALA A 395 8.19 39.23 8.72
C ALA A 395 8.63 38.46 9.97
N VAL A 396 8.51 37.12 9.94
CA VAL A 396 9.12 36.23 10.92
C VAL A 396 10.01 35.20 10.21
N TYR A 397 11.14 34.88 10.81
CA TYR A 397 12.13 33.96 10.27
C TYR A 397 12.29 32.77 11.21
N THR A 398 12.42 31.58 10.62
CA THR A 398 12.78 30.33 11.29
C THR A 398 14.13 29.85 10.76
N ASP A 399 14.50 28.58 10.95
CA ASP A 399 15.76 28.07 10.37
C ASP A 399 15.61 27.88 8.84
N HIS A 400 14.47 27.35 8.40
CA HIS A 400 14.21 26.96 7.00
C HIS A 400 13.18 27.83 6.26
N PHE A 401 12.52 28.79 6.93
CA PHE A 401 11.46 29.62 6.33
C PHE A 401 11.59 31.12 6.65
N ALA A 402 11.07 31.94 5.74
CA ALA A 402 10.86 33.37 5.91
C ALA A 402 9.38 33.68 5.59
N LEU A 403 8.58 34.01 6.60
CA LEU A 403 7.16 34.29 6.46
C LEU A 403 6.93 35.80 6.43
N PHE A 404 6.30 36.29 5.37
CA PHE A 404 5.96 37.69 5.12
C PHE A 404 4.45 37.90 5.23
N TYR A 405 4.01 38.87 6.02
CA TYR A 405 2.58 39.08 6.30
C TYR A 405 2.23 40.55 6.60
N SER A 406 0.94 40.84 6.69
CA SER A 406 0.42 42.08 7.30
C SER A 406 -0.21 41.74 8.64
N LYS A 407 0.37 42.25 9.73
CA LYS A 407 -0.19 42.06 11.08
C LYS A 407 -1.60 42.64 11.21
N GLU A 408 -1.86 43.79 10.59
CA GLU A 408 -3.20 44.39 10.59
C GLU A 408 -4.23 43.49 9.90
N THR A 409 -3.88 42.92 8.75
CA THR A 409 -4.76 42.01 7.99
C THR A 409 -5.08 40.75 8.80
N ILE A 410 -4.09 40.10 9.41
CA ILE A 410 -4.31 38.90 10.24
C ILE A 410 -5.14 39.20 11.49
N LEU A 411 -4.90 40.35 12.15
CA LEU A 411 -5.63 40.72 13.36
C LEU A 411 -7.06 41.23 13.09
N THR A 412 -7.37 41.67 11.86
CA THR A 412 -8.72 42.12 11.46
C THR A 412 -9.51 41.08 10.66
N ASP A 413 -8.87 40.01 10.19
CA ASP A 413 -9.53 38.88 9.55
C ASP A 413 -10.56 38.23 10.50
N THR A 414 -11.77 37.97 10.00
CA THR A 414 -12.89 37.47 10.81
C THR A 414 -12.72 36.02 11.28
N GLU A 415 -11.83 35.27 10.63
CA GLU A 415 -11.60 33.85 10.86
C GLU A 415 -10.27 33.53 11.58
N VAL A 416 -9.19 34.29 11.33
CA VAL A 416 -7.84 33.99 11.88
C VAL A 416 -7.28 35.01 12.88
N ASN A 417 -8.07 36.00 13.30
CA ASN A 417 -7.69 36.85 14.45
C ASN A 417 -7.45 36.03 15.72
N GLU A 418 -6.69 36.60 16.68
CA GLU A 418 -6.23 35.91 17.90
C GLU A 418 -7.30 35.11 18.62
N GLY A 419 -8.48 35.70 18.87
CA GLY A 419 -9.56 35.02 19.60
C GLY A 419 -10.12 33.85 18.81
N ARG A 420 -10.53 34.10 17.56
CA ARG A 420 -11.11 33.06 16.69
C ARG A 420 -10.13 31.94 16.36
N TRP A 421 -8.86 32.26 16.19
CA TRP A 421 -7.83 31.27 15.95
C TRP A 421 -7.56 30.41 17.19
N SER A 422 -7.47 31.04 18.37
CA SER A 422 -7.28 30.33 19.64
C SER A 422 -8.43 29.36 19.93
N ASP A 423 -9.69 29.80 19.77
CA ASP A 423 -10.87 28.94 19.91
C ASP A 423 -10.77 27.70 19.00
N LYS A 424 -10.41 27.89 17.73
CA LYS A 424 -10.27 26.79 16.76
C LYS A 424 -9.10 25.86 17.08
N LEU A 425 -8.03 26.40 17.63
CA LEU A 425 -6.87 25.62 18.09
C LEU A 425 -7.23 24.76 19.31
N VAL A 426 -8.01 25.27 20.27
CA VAL A 426 -8.58 24.46 21.37
C VAL A 426 -9.40 23.30 20.82
N ASN A 427 -10.40 23.60 19.98
CA ASN A 427 -11.27 22.58 19.41
C ASN A 427 -10.49 21.51 18.60
N ASP A 428 -9.42 21.90 17.90
CA ASP A 428 -8.56 20.97 17.18
C ASP A 428 -7.71 20.10 18.11
N LEU A 429 -7.07 20.67 19.14
CA LEU A 429 -6.29 19.91 20.13
C LEU A 429 -7.18 18.92 20.91
N GLU A 430 -8.41 19.32 21.26
CA GLU A 430 -9.38 18.44 21.92
C GLU A 430 -9.87 17.31 21.01
N SER A 431 -10.10 17.60 19.72
CA SER A 431 -10.65 16.62 18.76
C SER A 431 -9.61 15.65 18.21
N ASN A 432 -8.38 16.12 17.96
CA ASN A 432 -7.33 15.40 17.24
C ASN A 432 -6.08 15.11 18.09
N GLY A 433 -6.02 15.61 19.32
CA GLY A 433 -4.82 15.58 20.16
C GLY A 433 -3.79 16.64 19.76
N GLU A 434 -2.72 16.77 20.54
CA GLU A 434 -1.61 17.66 20.19
C GLU A 434 -0.72 17.04 19.09
N PRO A 435 -0.65 17.63 17.88
CA PRO A 435 0.31 17.23 16.87
C PRO A 435 1.66 17.86 17.19
N ILE A 436 2.31 17.30 18.22
CA ILE A 436 3.75 17.42 18.53
C ILE A 436 4.27 18.87 18.65
N GLY A 437 4.14 19.47 19.84
CA GLY A 437 4.92 20.64 20.26
C GLY A 437 4.58 21.97 19.58
N LEU A 438 3.62 21.99 18.66
CA LEU A 438 3.18 23.23 17.99
C LEU A 438 2.56 24.20 19.01
N ALA A 439 1.72 23.67 19.91
CA ALA A 439 0.94 24.42 20.89
C ALA A 439 0.64 23.53 22.10
N HIS A 440 1.03 23.94 23.30
CA HIS A 440 0.75 23.17 24.52
C HIS A 440 -0.35 23.83 25.34
N GLN A 441 -1.26 23.01 25.87
CA GLN A 441 -2.30 23.45 26.78
C GLN A 441 -1.71 23.64 28.20
N VAL A 442 -1.86 24.82 28.78
CA VAL A 442 -1.34 25.16 30.13
C VAL A 442 -2.41 24.91 31.19
N ASP A 443 -3.67 25.18 30.86
CA ASP A 443 -4.85 24.86 31.67
C ASP A 443 -6.08 24.62 30.76
N SER A 444 -7.26 24.35 31.33
CA SER A 444 -8.46 23.99 30.57
C SER A 444 -8.94 25.04 29.56
N GLU A 445 -8.49 26.29 29.64
CA GLU A 445 -8.91 27.38 28.76
C GLU A 445 -7.75 28.05 28.00
N THR A 446 -6.50 27.83 28.46
CA THR A 446 -5.31 28.51 27.94
C THR A 446 -4.40 27.58 27.13
N ILE A 447 -4.29 27.84 25.83
CA ILE A 447 -3.23 27.28 24.98
C ILE A 447 -2.10 28.30 24.84
N VAL A 448 -0.87 27.84 25.05
CA VAL A 448 0.33 28.59 24.73
C VAL A 448 0.98 28.00 23.49
N VAL A 449 0.88 28.75 22.38
CA VAL A 449 1.84 28.63 21.29
C VAL A 449 3.08 29.40 21.74
N GLU A 450 4.14 28.71 22.16
CA GLU A 450 5.42 29.38 22.50
C GLU A 450 5.84 30.26 21.32
N GLY A 451 5.97 31.57 21.57
CA GLY A 451 6.01 32.56 20.51
C GLY A 451 6.30 33.96 21.01
N ARG A 452 6.38 34.90 20.05
CA ARG A 452 6.62 36.32 20.27
C ARG A 452 5.28 37.05 20.43
N ASN A 453 5.08 37.79 21.52
CA ASN A 453 3.87 38.58 21.77
C ASN A 453 3.58 39.64 20.68
N ASP A 454 4.55 39.94 19.81
CA ASP A 454 4.40 40.85 18.67
C ASP A 454 4.08 40.15 17.33
N VAL A 455 4.06 38.81 17.26
CA VAL A 455 3.72 38.03 16.07
C VAL A 455 2.36 37.34 16.29
N PRO A 456 1.40 37.41 15.35
CA PRO A 456 0.09 36.79 15.54
C PRO A 456 0.17 35.26 15.74
N THR A 457 -0.67 34.69 16.61
CA THR A 457 -0.64 33.25 16.95
C THR A 457 -0.79 32.35 15.73
N TYR A 458 -1.64 32.75 14.78
CA TYR A 458 -1.80 32.11 13.47
C TYR A 458 -0.47 31.97 12.70
N ILE A 459 0.34 33.04 12.68
CA ILE A 459 1.63 33.08 11.99
C ILE A 459 2.69 32.25 12.73
N VAL A 460 2.75 32.34 14.07
CA VAL A 460 3.68 31.52 14.87
C VAL A 460 3.39 30.02 14.65
N TYR A 461 2.11 29.65 14.66
CA TYR A 461 1.69 28.28 14.45
C TYR A 461 1.99 27.79 13.02
N MET A 462 1.75 28.60 11.98
CA MET A 462 2.13 28.28 10.60
C MET A 462 3.64 28.03 10.48
N ALA A 463 4.47 28.89 11.08
CA ALA A 463 5.92 28.77 11.06
C ALA A 463 6.39 27.43 11.67
N LYS A 464 5.82 27.04 12.81
CA LYS A 464 6.12 25.74 13.44
C LYS A 464 5.63 24.55 12.60
N ALA A 465 4.46 24.67 11.95
CA ALA A 465 3.91 23.61 11.10
C ALA A 465 4.80 23.35 9.86
N LEU A 466 5.33 24.41 9.26
CA LEU A 466 6.29 24.35 8.15
C LEU A 466 7.62 23.71 8.59
N GLU A 467 8.18 24.11 9.73
CA GLU A 467 9.41 23.52 10.29
C GLU A 467 9.23 22.02 10.58
N TYR A 468 8.10 21.61 11.17
CA TYR A 468 7.81 20.20 11.40
C TYR A 468 7.67 19.42 10.08
N ALA A 469 7.01 19.99 9.06
CA ALA A 469 6.93 19.38 7.73
C ALA A 469 8.31 19.24 7.07
N TRP A 470 9.19 20.25 7.20
CA TRP A 470 10.57 20.20 6.73
C TRP A 470 11.35 19.05 7.38
N HIS A 471 11.31 18.97 8.71
CA HIS A 471 11.96 17.88 9.44
C HIS A 471 11.40 16.51 9.04
N ARG A 472 10.09 16.37 8.91
CA ARG A 472 9.48 15.08 8.51
C ARG A 472 9.83 14.64 7.10
N TYR A 473 9.83 15.54 6.11
CA TYR A 473 10.28 15.17 4.77
C TYR A 473 11.76 14.82 4.74
N LYS A 474 12.60 15.51 5.53
CA LYS A 474 14.02 15.16 5.68
C LYS A 474 14.23 13.80 6.36
N ASP A 475 13.48 13.49 7.43
CA ASP A 475 13.56 12.22 8.16
C ASP A 475 13.07 11.03 7.31
N LEU A 476 12.09 11.27 6.42
CA LEU A 476 11.68 10.32 5.39
C LEU A 476 12.74 10.15 4.28
N GLY A 477 13.81 10.95 4.29
CA GLY A 477 14.97 10.90 3.40
C GLY A 477 14.86 11.75 2.15
N PHE A 478 13.83 12.60 2.01
CA PHE A 478 13.71 13.47 0.85
C PHE A 478 14.80 14.55 0.82
N ASN A 479 15.26 14.91 -0.37
CA ASN A 479 16.03 16.13 -0.61
C ASN A 479 15.14 17.35 -0.30
N VAL A 480 15.31 17.93 0.89
CA VAL A 480 14.70 19.21 1.27
C VAL A 480 15.71 20.35 1.03
N PRO A 481 15.26 21.60 0.79
CA PRO A 481 16.17 22.74 0.73
C PRO A 481 16.83 22.98 2.10
N GLU A 482 18.13 22.67 2.20
CA GLU A 482 18.97 22.99 3.37
C GLU A 482 19.83 24.25 3.17
N TRP A 483 19.88 24.74 1.94
CA TRP A 483 20.83 25.76 1.51
C TRP A 483 20.26 27.17 1.60
N THR A 484 18.94 27.32 1.63
CA THR A 484 18.21 28.60 1.72
C THR A 484 16.91 28.46 2.49
N ARG A 485 16.41 29.58 3.05
CA ARG A 485 15.04 29.67 3.55
C ARG A 485 14.04 29.69 2.38
N THR A 486 12.90 29.03 2.57
CA THR A 486 11.75 29.12 1.65
C THR A 486 10.89 30.31 2.04
N ASP A 487 10.58 31.17 1.07
CA ASP A 487 9.77 32.38 1.27
C ASP A 487 8.27 32.03 1.25
N ILE A 488 7.55 32.43 2.29
CA ILE A 488 6.10 32.25 2.47
C ILE A 488 5.44 33.62 2.53
N TYR A 489 4.35 33.82 1.81
CA TYR A 489 3.54 35.03 1.82
C TYR A 489 2.15 34.72 2.37
N VAL A 490 1.70 35.49 3.37
CA VAL A 490 0.47 35.20 4.11
C VAL A 490 -0.50 36.37 4.07
N GLY A 491 -1.75 36.10 3.67
CA GLY A 491 -2.82 37.11 3.66
C GLY A 491 -2.60 38.25 2.66
N VAL A 492 -1.69 38.07 1.71
CA VAL A 492 -1.60 38.94 0.54
C VAL A 492 -2.79 38.58 -0.34
N ASN A 493 -3.70 39.53 -0.59
CA ASN A 493 -4.59 39.45 -1.75
C ASN A 493 -3.71 39.55 -3.00
N SER A 494 -3.17 38.40 -3.40
CA SER A 494 -2.36 38.28 -4.60
C SER A 494 -3.26 38.61 -5.77
N PRO A 495 -2.94 39.60 -6.63
CA PRO A 495 -3.78 39.94 -7.79
C PRO A 495 -3.80 38.81 -8.84
N LEU A 496 -3.25 37.63 -8.52
CA LEU A 496 -3.14 36.45 -9.34
C LEU A 496 -4.00 35.27 -8.82
N SER A 497 -4.32 35.19 -7.53
CA SER A 497 -5.02 34.03 -6.92
C SER A 497 -5.49 34.30 -5.48
N ASP A 498 -6.69 33.82 -5.12
CA ASP A 498 -7.20 33.73 -3.73
C ASP A 498 -6.88 32.35 -3.08
N GLU A 499 -6.19 31.47 -3.80
CA GLU A 499 -5.87 30.09 -3.41
C GLU A 499 -4.42 29.96 -2.91
N ASN A 500 -4.21 29.00 -2.00
CA ASN A 500 -2.86 28.59 -1.62
C ASN A 500 -2.17 27.98 -2.85
N HIS A 501 -0.93 28.39 -3.10
CA HIS A 501 -0.14 27.80 -4.18
C HIS A 501 1.34 28.13 -4.01
N ARG A 502 2.19 27.27 -4.55
CA ARG A 502 3.60 27.58 -4.80
C ARG A 502 3.78 28.21 -6.18
N GLY A 503 4.19 29.47 -6.21
CA GLY A 503 4.47 30.23 -7.42
C GLY A 503 5.55 29.57 -8.28
N LYS A 504 5.16 29.06 -9.46
CA LYS A 504 6.02 28.26 -10.36
C LYS A 504 7.37 28.94 -10.67
N LEU A 505 7.36 30.23 -11.05
CA LEU A 505 8.57 30.99 -11.41
C LEU A 505 9.42 31.44 -10.21
N LEU A 506 8.77 31.78 -9.09
CA LEU A 506 9.42 32.44 -7.95
C LEU A 506 9.89 31.44 -6.89
N GLY A 507 9.28 30.25 -6.85
CA GLY A 507 9.44 29.27 -5.80
C GLY A 507 8.82 29.67 -4.45
N THR A 508 8.20 30.84 -4.39
CA THR A 508 7.52 31.39 -3.21
C THR A 508 6.20 30.66 -2.95
N ILE A 509 5.86 30.43 -1.69
CA ILE A 509 4.58 29.84 -1.30
C ILE A 509 3.64 30.97 -0.88
N GLU A 510 2.42 30.99 -1.40
CA GLU A 510 1.35 31.89 -0.97
C GLU A 510 0.32 31.09 -0.16
N ILE A 511 -0.03 31.55 1.05
CA ILE A 511 -1.03 30.93 1.94
C ILE A 511 -2.14 31.95 2.26
N THR A 512 -3.37 31.61 1.91
CA THR A 512 -4.54 32.49 2.11
C THR A 512 -5.33 32.09 3.37
N PRO A 513 -5.51 32.99 4.35
CA PRO A 513 -6.24 32.70 5.59
C PRO A 513 -7.67 32.18 5.34
N THR A 514 -8.32 32.66 4.29
CA THR A 514 -9.65 32.23 3.83
C THR A 514 -9.74 30.75 3.47
N ALA A 515 -8.64 30.12 3.06
CA ALA A 515 -8.56 28.68 2.77
C ALA A 515 -7.93 27.86 3.93
N THR A 516 -7.19 28.52 4.83
CA THR A 516 -6.41 27.88 5.91
C THR A 516 -6.86 28.25 7.32
N TRP A 517 -8.10 28.73 7.46
CA TRP A 517 -8.69 29.15 8.73
C TRP A 517 -8.90 28.05 9.79
N ARG A 518 -8.64 26.78 9.47
CA ARG A 518 -8.65 25.67 10.45
C ARG A 518 -7.22 25.20 10.71
N PRO A 519 -6.84 24.88 11.97
CA PRO A 519 -5.53 24.32 12.29
C PRO A 519 -5.15 23.09 11.47
N THR A 520 -6.12 22.24 11.12
CA THR A 520 -5.95 21.08 10.22
C THR A 520 -5.64 21.47 8.77
N THR A 521 -6.42 22.36 8.17
CA THR A 521 -6.22 22.78 6.77
C THR A 521 -4.95 23.63 6.63
N LEU A 522 -4.60 24.43 7.63
CA LEU A 522 -3.33 25.13 7.67
C LEU A 522 -2.13 24.18 7.67
N ARG A 523 -2.11 23.18 8.56
CA ARG A 523 -1.04 22.15 8.60
C ARG A 523 -0.97 21.35 7.31
N ALA A 524 -2.12 20.98 6.75
CA ALA A 524 -2.21 20.23 5.50
C ALA A 524 -1.65 21.05 4.32
N ASN A 525 -2.19 22.23 4.08
CA ASN A 525 -1.84 23.06 2.93
C ASN A 525 -0.39 23.57 3.04
N SER A 526 0.09 23.94 4.23
CA SER A 526 1.50 24.31 4.43
C SER A 526 2.46 23.16 4.05
N ALA A 527 2.09 21.92 4.37
CA ALA A 527 2.86 20.73 3.99
C ALA A 527 2.73 20.40 2.49
N HIS A 528 1.56 20.60 1.88
CA HIS A 528 1.33 20.47 0.42
C HIS A 528 2.22 21.43 -0.37
N GLU A 529 2.10 22.73 -0.10
CA GLU A 529 2.86 23.76 -0.81
C GLU A 529 4.37 23.63 -0.60
N PHE A 530 4.79 23.26 0.63
CA PHE A 530 6.19 22.98 0.88
C PHE A 530 6.67 21.71 0.14
N PHE A 531 5.83 20.69 -0.02
CA PHE A 531 6.20 19.50 -0.80
C PHE A 531 6.47 19.81 -2.28
N HIS A 532 5.82 20.81 -2.88
CA HIS A 532 6.23 21.28 -4.22
C HIS A 532 7.65 21.87 -4.24
N THR A 533 8.14 22.39 -3.12
CA THR A 533 9.56 22.82 -2.98
C THR A 533 10.49 21.61 -2.83
N VAL A 534 10.03 20.53 -2.19
CA VAL A 534 10.73 19.23 -2.15
C VAL A 534 10.78 18.59 -3.55
N GLN A 535 9.68 18.62 -4.32
CA GLN A 535 9.64 18.16 -5.72
C GLN A 535 10.61 18.96 -6.61
N ALA A 536 10.76 20.27 -6.36
CA ALA A 536 11.69 21.13 -7.09
C ALA A 536 13.17 20.73 -6.92
N GLU A 537 13.56 20.12 -5.78
CA GLU A 537 14.92 19.60 -5.57
C GLU A 537 15.26 18.39 -6.47
N TYR A 538 14.26 17.75 -7.10
CA TYR A 538 14.45 16.66 -8.08
C TYR A 538 14.26 17.10 -9.53
N LEU A 539 13.38 18.08 -9.79
CA LEU A 539 13.11 18.61 -11.13
C LEU A 539 14.06 19.76 -11.52
N GLY A 540 14.70 20.41 -10.55
CA GLY A 540 15.57 21.55 -10.78
C GLY A 540 14.82 22.72 -11.44
N MET A 541 15.40 23.26 -12.51
CA MET A 541 14.85 24.39 -13.25
C MET A 541 13.75 24.03 -14.27
N ALA A 542 13.50 22.73 -14.47
CA ALA A 542 12.27 22.24 -15.10
C ALA A 542 11.04 22.44 -14.20
N ILE A 543 11.03 23.42 -13.31
CA ILE A 543 9.86 23.82 -12.52
C ILE A 543 8.75 24.41 -13.40
N MET A 544 9.08 24.88 -14.60
CA MET A 544 8.10 25.15 -15.65
C MET A 544 7.45 23.87 -16.20
N SER A 545 8.10 22.72 -16.05
CA SER A 545 7.53 21.39 -16.33
C SER A 545 6.53 20.91 -15.28
N MET A 546 6.35 21.67 -14.17
CA MET A 546 5.14 21.55 -13.36
C MET A 546 3.89 21.61 -14.24
N ASN A 547 3.88 22.37 -15.34
CA ASN A 547 2.76 22.37 -16.29
C ASN A 547 2.53 20.99 -16.95
N TYR A 548 3.58 20.35 -17.49
CA TYR A 548 3.50 19.03 -18.15
C TYR A 548 3.23 17.87 -17.19
N ARG A 549 3.36 18.09 -15.89
CA ARG A 549 3.22 17.06 -14.85
C ARG A 549 2.22 17.43 -13.76
N THR A 550 1.43 18.50 -13.98
CA THR A 550 0.57 19.12 -12.95
C THR A 550 -0.20 18.06 -12.20
N TRP A 551 -0.91 17.19 -12.93
CA TRP A 551 -1.77 16.16 -12.33
C TRP A 551 -1.07 15.26 -11.31
N TRP A 552 0.16 14.84 -11.61
CA TRP A 552 0.93 13.92 -10.77
C TRP A 552 1.65 14.63 -9.63
N LEU A 553 2.10 15.86 -9.86
CA LEU A 553 2.72 16.68 -8.83
C LEU A 553 1.72 17.10 -7.77
N GLU A 554 0.50 17.51 -8.16
CA GLU A 554 -0.60 17.76 -7.24
C GLU A 554 -1.05 16.48 -6.53
N ALA A 555 -1.19 15.34 -7.24
CA ALA A 555 -1.54 14.06 -6.62
C ALA A 555 -0.54 13.61 -5.53
N LEU A 556 0.77 13.79 -5.79
CA LEU A 556 1.82 13.52 -4.83
C LEU A 556 1.83 14.53 -3.67
N ALA A 557 1.67 15.83 -3.97
CA ALA A 557 1.64 16.89 -2.96
C ALA A 557 0.42 16.77 -2.04
N GLU A 558 -0.76 16.44 -2.55
CA GLU A 558 -2.00 16.22 -1.77
C GLU A 558 -1.89 14.98 -0.87
N PHE A 559 -1.11 13.95 -1.27
CA PHE A 559 -0.81 12.83 -0.40
C PHE A 559 0.25 13.16 0.67
N ALA A 560 1.22 14.02 0.36
CA ALA A 560 2.41 14.25 1.19
C ALA A 560 2.12 14.70 2.64
N PRO A 561 1.15 15.61 2.93
CA PRO A 561 0.74 15.95 4.29
C PRO A 561 0.38 14.74 5.16
N ARG A 562 -0.13 13.66 4.54
CA ARG A 562 -0.51 12.43 5.25
C ARG A 562 0.70 11.66 5.80
N THR A 563 1.89 11.88 5.23
CA THR A 563 3.16 11.33 5.73
C THR A 563 3.77 12.16 6.86
N VAL A 564 3.37 13.43 6.98
CA VAL A 564 3.80 14.36 8.04
C VAL A 564 2.88 14.28 9.26
N TRP A 565 1.57 14.33 9.01
CA TRP A 565 0.51 14.50 10.02
C TRP A 565 -0.36 13.25 10.25
N GLY A 566 -0.09 12.15 9.52
CA GLY A 566 -0.85 10.91 9.62
C GLY A 566 -2.29 11.04 9.12
N LEU A 567 -3.21 10.29 9.74
CA LEU A 567 -4.61 10.22 9.32
C LEU A 567 -5.46 11.45 9.67
N THR A 568 -4.91 12.45 10.37
CA THR A 568 -5.60 13.70 10.72
C THR A 568 -5.85 14.61 9.51
N VAL A 569 -5.11 14.40 8.42
CA VAL A 569 -5.36 15.07 7.14
C VAL A 569 -6.30 14.22 6.29
N ALA A 570 -7.46 14.82 5.98
CA ALA A 570 -8.35 14.30 4.94
C ALA A 570 -7.80 14.70 3.57
N GLN A 571 -7.70 13.73 2.66
CA GLN A 571 -7.42 13.98 1.24
C GLN A 571 -8.70 14.33 0.49
N LYS A 572 -8.61 15.07 -0.62
CA LYS A 572 -9.74 15.28 -1.54
C LYS A 572 -10.32 13.93 -2.01
N GLY A 573 -11.64 13.88 -2.06
CA GLY A 573 -12.37 12.70 -2.52
C GLY A 573 -12.33 12.54 -4.04
N MET A 574 -12.94 11.47 -4.54
CA MET A 574 -13.21 11.26 -5.96
C MET A 574 -14.63 11.76 -6.29
N GLN A 575 -14.77 12.41 -7.45
CA GLN A 575 -16.08 12.71 -8.08
C GLN A 575 -16.69 11.46 -8.72
N SER A 576 -17.97 11.52 -9.06
CA SER A 576 -18.70 10.38 -9.64
C SER A 576 -18.19 9.95 -11.01
N ASP A 577 -17.66 10.86 -11.80
CA ASP A 577 -17.04 10.62 -13.11
C ASP A 577 -15.52 10.40 -13.06
N PHE A 578 -14.91 10.36 -11.87
CA PHE A 578 -13.46 10.26 -11.69
C PHE A 578 -12.81 9.16 -12.55
N PHE A 579 -13.38 7.95 -12.61
CA PHE A 579 -12.79 6.87 -13.43
C PHE A 579 -12.99 7.04 -14.94
N LYS A 580 -13.95 7.87 -15.37
CA LYS A 580 -14.23 8.18 -16.78
C LYS A 580 -13.28 9.26 -17.33
N LEU A 581 -12.71 10.08 -16.45
CA LEU A 581 -11.70 11.08 -16.75
C LEU A 581 -10.30 10.44 -16.77
N PRO A 582 -9.44 10.76 -17.76
CA PRO A 582 -8.03 10.36 -17.75
C PRO A 582 -7.31 10.81 -16.49
N LEU A 583 -6.40 9.99 -15.94
CA LEU A 583 -5.53 10.37 -14.82
C LEU A 583 -4.81 11.71 -15.04
N THR A 584 -4.54 12.03 -16.31
CA THR A 584 -3.87 13.27 -16.74
C THR A 584 -4.76 14.51 -16.79
N THR A 585 -6.02 14.43 -16.36
CA THR A 585 -6.94 15.56 -16.28
C THR A 585 -6.47 16.56 -15.23
N VAL A 586 -6.53 17.85 -15.57
CA VAL A 586 -6.18 18.98 -14.71
C VAL A 586 -7.32 19.98 -14.79
N ASP A 587 -8.16 20.03 -13.76
CA ASP A 587 -9.40 20.82 -13.72
C ASP A 587 -9.63 21.54 -12.39
N GLY A 588 -8.66 21.51 -11.47
CA GLY A 588 -8.73 22.04 -10.11
C GLY A 588 -9.17 21.01 -9.07
N TYR A 589 -9.66 19.83 -9.49
CA TYR A 589 -10.15 18.77 -8.61
C TYR A 589 -9.55 17.40 -8.93
N HIS A 590 -9.60 16.96 -10.19
CA HIS A 590 -9.21 15.61 -10.59
C HIS A 590 -7.76 15.28 -10.23
N GLU A 591 -6.84 16.22 -10.46
CA GLU A 591 -5.43 16.07 -10.13
C GLU A 591 -5.17 15.81 -8.63
N TYR A 592 -5.95 16.46 -7.76
CA TYR A 592 -5.88 16.24 -6.32
C TYR A 592 -6.58 14.93 -5.92
N ALA A 593 -7.70 14.59 -6.58
CA ALA A 593 -8.38 13.31 -6.39
C ALA A 593 -7.50 12.11 -6.79
N CYS A 594 -6.58 12.27 -7.75
CA CYS A 594 -5.54 11.29 -8.09
C CYS A 594 -4.60 10.94 -6.92
N SER A 595 -4.57 11.73 -5.84
CA SER A 595 -3.89 11.35 -4.60
C SER A 595 -4.48 10.10 -3.93
N GLN A 596 -5.70 9.67 -4.30
CA GLN A 596 -6.24 8.36 -3.90
C GLN A 596 -5.55 7.20 -4.62
N PHE A 597 -5.06 7.40 -5.85
CA PHE A 597 -4.23 6.41 -6.54
C PHE A 597 -2.84 6.33 -5.92
N VAL A 598 -2.25 7.46 -5.53
CA VAL A 598 -1.03 7.52 -4.70
C VAL A 598 -1.23 6.76 -3.39
N ARG A 599 -2.35 7.02 -2.69
CA ARG A 599 -2.72 6.30 -1.46
C ARG A 599 -2.83 4.80 -1.67
N PHE A 600 -3.44 4.34 -2.77
CA PHE A 600 -3.51 2.92 -3.09
C PHE A 600 -2.13 2.31 -3.27
N MET A 601 -1.25 2.95 -4.04
CA MET A 601 0.14 2.49 -4.21
C MET A 601 0.89 2.42 -2.88
N VAL A 602 0.80 3.44 -2.03
CA VAL A 602 1.52 3.44 -0.74
C VAL A 602 0.90 2.48 0.27
N SER A 603 -0.43 2.52 0.45
CA SER A 603 -1.12 1.83 1.55
C SER A 603 -1.50 0.38 1.23
N GLN A 604 -1.77 0.04 -0.05
CA GLN A 604 -2.25 -1.29 -0.45
C GLN A 604 -1.20 -2.09 -1.22
N LYS A 605 -0.39 -1.44 -2.06
CA LYS A 605 0.75 -2.08 -2.72
C LYS A 605 2.03 -2.07 -1.88
N GLY A 606 2.05 -1.36 -0.76
CA GLY A 606 3.22 -1.27 0.13
C GLY A 606 4.42 -0.56 -0.49
N ILE A 607 4.17 0.30 -1.49
CA ILE A 607 5.22 1.06 -2.18
C ILE A 607 5.66 2.22 -1.27
N ASP A 608 6.96 2.39 -1.06
CA ASP A 608 7.45 3.52 -0.28
C ASP A 608 7.13 4.85 -0.98
N PHE A 609 6.58 5.82 -0.23
CA PHE A 609 6.13 7.09 -0.81
C PHE A 609 7.28 7.93 -1.36
N ARG A 610 8.45 7.89 -0.72
CA ARG A 610 9.64 8.54 -1.23
C ARG A 610 10.15 7.85 -2.48
N GLU A 611 10.26 6.52 -2.48
CA GLU A 611 10.67 5.73 -3.65
C GLU A 611 9.77 6.04 -4.87
N LEU A 612 8.45 6.02 -4.69
CA LEU A 612 7.46 6.42 -5.70
C LEU A 612 7.70 7.84 -6.21
N THR A 613 7.85 8.81 -5.31
CA THR A 613 8.07 10.22 -5.69
C THR A 613 9.39 10.38 -6.44
N VAL A 614 10.50 9.90 -5.88
CA VAL A 614 11.84 10.13 -6.42
C VAL A 614 12.01 9.44 -7.77
N GLU A 615 11.59 8.18 -7.93
CA GLU A 615 11.75 7.46 -9.20
C GLU A 615 10.81 7.99 -10.30
N THR A 616 9.63 8.50 -9.96
CA THR A 616 8.70 9.08 -10.95
C THR A 616 8.98 10.55 -11.29
N LEU A 617 9.79 11.25 -10.49
CA LEU A 617 10.30 12.60 -10.79
C LEU A 617 11.71 12.62 -11.37
N SER A 618 12.53 11.59 -11.13
CA SER A 618 13.89 11.48 -11.67
C SER A 618 13.88 11.20 -13.18
N VAL A 619 13.87 12.27 -13.98
CA VAL A 619 13.97 12.20 -15.44
C VAL A 619 15.44 12.18 -15.90
N PRO A 620 15.78 11.43 -16.96
CA PRO A 620 17.07 11.62 -17.63
C PRO A 620 17.22 13.06 -18.14
N SER A 621 18.42 13.64 -17.99
CA SER A 621 18.72 15.05 -18.27
C SER A 621 18.33 15.50 -19.69
N GLY A 622 18.41 14.61 -20.67
CA GLY A 622 17.99 14.89 -22.05
C GLY A 622 16.48 15.08 -22.22
N LEU A 623 15.65 14.51 -21.33
CA LEU A 623 14.20 14.74 -21.33
C LEU A 623 13.85 16.06 -20.63
N LEU A 624 14.51 16.36 -19.50
CA LEU A 624 14.41 17.66 -18.80
C LEU A 624 14.74 18.82 -19.74
N ALA A 625 15.82 18.71 -20.52
CA ALA A 625 16.19 19.71 -21.52
C ALA A 625 15.08 19.93 -22.58
N MET A 626 14.28 18.92 -22.92
CA MET A 626 13.13 19.11 -23.81
C MET A 626 11.98 19.86 -23.13
N GLU A 627 11.70 19.57 -21.85
CA GLU A 627 10.70 20.28 -21.04
C GLU A 627 11.08 21.76 -20.80
N GLU A 628 12.37 22.05 -20.59
CA GLU A 628 12.88 23.40 -20.41
C GLU A 628 12.77 24.25 -21.68
N ILE A 629 13.03 23.67 -22.86
CA ILE A 629 12.94 24.36 -24.16
C ILE A 629 11.48 24.66 -24.53
N SER A 630 10.52 23.81 -24.15
CA SER A 630 9.13 23.92 -24.62
C SER A 630 8.26 24.92 -23.82
N ALA A 631 8.72 25.37 -22.65
CA ALA A 631 7.92 26.24 -21.77
C ALA A 631 7.67 27.68 -22.32
N PRO A 632 8.62 28.36 -22.99
CA PRO A 632 8.38 29.72 -23.50
C PRO A 632 7.87 29.77 -24.95
N ASP A 633 8.14 28.75 -25.78
CA ASP A 633 8.03 28.85 -27.25
C ASP A 633 7.23 27.68 -27.87
N PHE A 634 5.97 27.56 -27.45
CA PHE A 634 5.01 26.58 -28.01
C PHE A 634 4.86 26.68 -29.54
N ALA A 635 5.02 27.89 -30.10
CA ALA A 635 4.98 28.14 -31.53
C ALA A 635 6.17 27.49 -32.28
N LEU A 636 7.37 27.48 -31.67
CA LEU A 636 8.54 26.79 -32.21
C LEU A 636 8.36 25.28 -32.21
N PHE A 637 7.77 24.70 -31.15
CA PHE A 637 7.53 23.25 -31.06
C PHE A 637 6.57 22.75 -32.15
N LYS A 638 5.44 23.46 -32.34
CA LYS A 638 4.50 23.20 -33.44
C LYS A 638 5.17 23.27 -34.81
N LYS A 639 6.08 24.24 -35.00
CA LYS A 639 6.81 24.46 -36.26
C LYS A 639 7.91 23.41 -36.52
N LEU A 640 8.56 22.89 -35.49
CA LEU A 640 9.65 21.91 -35.61
C LEU A 640 9.15 20.47 -35.79
N LEU A 641 8.10 20.08 -35.07
CA LEU A 641 7.62 18.69 -35.05
C LEU A 641 6.32 18.45 -35.82
N GLY A 642 5.61 19.51 -36.22
CA GLY A 642 4.32 19.39 -36.94
C GLY A 642 3.19 18.77 -36.12
N VAL A 643 3.33 18.74 -34.79
CA VAL A 643 2.32 18.21 -33.86
C VAL A 643 1.40 19.34 -33.43
N ASP A 644 0.09 19.19 -33.66
CA ASP A 644 -0.92 20.18 -33.29
C ASP A 644 -1.33 20.12 -31.80
N HIS A 645 -1.20 18.96 -31.15
CA HIS A 645 -1.53 18.72 -29.73
C HIS A 645 -0.33 18.20 -28.90
N PRO A 646 0.84 18.87 -28.91
CA PRO A 646 2.03 18.31 -28.28
C PRO A 646 1.92 18.23 -26.75
N PHE A 647 1.13 19.11 -26.11
CA PHE A 647 1.06 19.22 -24.65
C PHE A 647 0.46 17.97 -23.99
N GLU A 648 -0.79 17.63 -24.33
CA GLU A 648 -1.49 16.47 -23.76
C GLU A 648 -0.74 15.17 -24.04
N THR A 649 -0.34 14.95 -25.31
CA THR A 649 0.41 13.75 -25.70
C THR A 649 1.75 13.64 -24.95
N TYR A 650 2.44 14.76 -24.71
CA TYR A 650 3.71 14.77 -23.97
C TYR A 650 3.50 14.51 -22.48
N THR A 651 2.58 15.23 -21.83
CA THR A 651 2.15 15.05 -20.42
C THR A 651 1.87 13.58 -20.11
N VAL A 652 1.13 12.91 -21.00
CA VAL A 652 0.84 11.48 -20.95
C VAL A 652 2.10 10.64 -21.11
N MET A 653 2.80 10.76 -22.24
CA MET A 653 3.92 9.88 -22.58
C MET A 653 5.04 9.93 -21.54
N VAL A 654 5.28 11.11 -20.96
CA VAL A 654 6.28 11.29 -19.91
C VAL A 654 5.75 10.79 -18.58
N THR A 655 4.64 11.35 -18.07
CA THR A 655 4.22 11.07 -16.69
C THR A 655 3.69 9.66 -16.53
N CYS A 656 2.73 9.24 -17.36
CA CYS A 656 2.21 7.86 -17.32
C CYS A 656 3.30 6.84 -17.72
N GLY A 657 4.20 7.20 -18.65
CA GLY A 657 5.33 6.35 -19.05
C GLY A 657 6.39 6.17 -17.97
N MET A 658 6.62 7.18 -17.12
CA MET A 658 7.49 7.06 -15.94
C MET A 658 6.84 6.19 -14.85
N ILE A 659 5.54 6.38 -14.57
CA ILE A 659 4.80 5.55 -13.61
C ILE A 659 4.72 4.09 -14.10
N ASP A 660 4.42 3.84 -15.37
CA ASP A 660 4.41 2.48 -15.93
C ASP A 660 5.80 1.82 -15.89
N ARG A 661 6.88 2.57 -16.14
CA ARG A 661 8.26 2.06 -15.97
C ARG A 661 8.56 1.69 -14.51
N PHE A 662 8.20 2.58 -13.58
CA PHE A 662 8.33 2.39 -12.13
C PHE A 662 7.59 1.13 -11.65
N LEU A 663 6.37 0.92 -12.13
CA LEU A 663 5.54 -0.24 -11.82
C LEU A 663 6.08 -1.54 -12.46
N ARG A 664 6.59 -1.48 -13.70
CA ARG A 664 7.20 -2.64 -14.39
C ARG A 664 8.45 -3.14 -13.68
N ALA A 665 9.26 -2.24 -13.12
CA ALA A 665 10.40 -2.63 -12.27
C ALA A 665 9.96 -3.44 -11.03
N ARG A 666 8.69 -3.31 -10.62
CA ARG A 666 8.05 -4.00 -9.49
C ARG A 666 7.05 -5.09 -9.93
N GLY A 667 7.10 -5.52 -11.19
CA GLY A 667 6.37 -6.68 -11.71
C GLY A 667 4.89 -6.45 -12.07
N THR A 668 4.43 -5.19 -12.15
CA THR A 668 3.06 -4.84 -12.58
C THR A 668 3.08 -3.78 -13.68
N THR A 669 1.95 -3.44 -14.29
CA THR A 669 1.84 -2.33 -15.24
C THR A 669 0.95 -1.22 -14.70
N LEU A 670 0.97 -0.04 -15.31
CA LEU A 670 0.01 1.01 -14.99
C LEU A 670 -1.44 0.56 -15.24
N ALA A 671 -1.69 -0.22 -16.31
CA ALA A 671 -3.02 -0.79 -16.57
C ALA A 671 -3.49 -1.70 -15.42
N ASP A 672 -2.64 -2.65 -15.01
CA ASP A 672 -3.00 -3.63 -13.99
C ASP A 672 -3.13 -2.95 -12.61
N ALA A 673 -2.20 -2.05 -12.25
CA ALA A 673 -2.26 -1.29 -10.99
C ALA A 673 -3.48 -0.35 -10.93
N TYR A 674 -3.88 0.27 -12.05
CA TYR A 674 -5.08 1.10 -12.11
C TYR A 674 -6.36 0.26 -12.05
N ALA A 675 -6.40 -0.90 -12.70
CA ALA A 675 -7.52 -1.85 -12.60
C ALA A 675 -7.75 -2.36 -11.16
N GLU A 676 -6.66 -2.60 -10.43
CA GLU A 676 -6.72 -2.96 -9.00
C GLU A 676 -7.09 -1.76 -8.11
N PHE A 677 -6.63 -0.54 -8.42
CA PHE A 677 -7.05 0.68 -7.73
C PHE A 677 -8.56 0.94 -7.86
N VAL A 678 -9.12 0.80 -9.06
CA VAL A 678 -10.56 0.94 -9.31
C VAL A 678 -11.33 -0.09 -8.49
N ALA A 679 -10.87 -1.35 -8.46
CA ALA A 679 -11.47 -2.39 -7.61
C ALA A 679 -11.34 -2.10 -6.12
N TRP A 680 -10.19 -1.61 -5.65
CA TRP A 680 -10.04 -1.20 -4.25
C TRP A 680 -11.00 -0.05 -3.90
N ALA A 681 -11.06 1.00 -4.71
CA ALA A 681 -11.93 2.15 -4.49
C ALA A 681 -13.43 1.78 -4.45
N LEU A 682 -13.86 0.85 -5.31
CA LEU A 682 -15.27 0.46 -5.45
C LEU A 682 -15.70 -0.71 -4.56
N LEU A 683 -14.80 -1.67 -4.31
CA LEU A 683 -15.13 -2.99 -3.73
C LEU A 683 -14.53 -3.19 -2.33
N ASP A 684 -13.64 -2.30 -1.89
CA ASP A 684 -13.12 -2.30 -0.52
C ASP A 684 -14.04 -1.49 0.42
N ASP A 685 -14.23 -2.00 1.64
CA ASP A 685 -15.10 -1.38 2.63
C ASP A 685 -14.46 -0.20 3.37
N THR A 686 -13.12 -0.14 3.42
CA THR A 686 -12.36 1.00 3.94
C THR A 686 -12.47 2.25 3.05
N CYS A 687 -12.89 2.08 1.79
CA CYS A 687 -13.10 3.13 0.80
C CYS A 687 -14.44 3.85 0.92
N LYS A 688 -15.34 3.44 1.83
CA LYS A 688 -16.68 4.03 2.06
C LYS A 688 -16.71 5.54 2.39
N LYS A 689 -15.56 6.18 2.59
CA LYS A 689 -15.42 7.64 2.85
C LYS A 689 -14.67 8.40 1.73
N LEU A 690 -14.39 7.77 0.59
CA LEU A 690 -13.55 8.35 -0.47
C LEU A 690 -14.27 9.23 -1.49
N VAL A 691 -15.61 9.25 -1.50
CA VAL A 691 -16.38 10.16 -2.34
C VAL A 691 -16.89 11.29 -1.45
N SER A 692 -16.72 12.53 -1.89
CA SER A 692 -16.98 13.73 -1.09
C SER A 692 -18.45 13.92 -0.71
N ASP A 693 -19.35 13.25 -1.44
CA ASP A 693 -20.74 13.04 -1.05
C ASP A 693 -20.93 11.59 -0.61
N SER A 694 -21.11 11.37 0.69
CA SER A 694 -21.24 10.03 1.27
C SER A 694 -22.52 9.29 0.85
N SER A 695 -23.51 9.99 0.28
CA SER A 695 -24.69 9.37 -0.32
C SER A 695 -24.38 8.68 -1.66
N GLN A 696 -23.31 9.12 -2.36
CA GLN A 696 -23.05 8.72 -3.74
C GLN A 696 -22.16 7.47 -3.92
N LEU A 697 -21.67 6.84 -2.84
CA LEU A 697 -20.70 5.73 -2.97
C LEU A 697 -21.31 4.35 -3.30
N LEU A 698 -22.61 4.18 -3.04
CA LEU A 698 -23.40 3.08 -3.59
C LEU A 698 -23.94 3.45 -4.99
N ASP A 699 -24.30 4.71 -5.19
CA ASP A 699 -24.67 5.22 -6.51
C ASP A 699 -23.51 5.19 -7.52
N LEU A 700 -22.24 5.29 -7.11
CA LEU A 700 -21.10 5.20 -8.05
C LEU A 700 -21.12 3.89 -8.85
N ALA A 701 -21.55 2.78 -8.25
CA ALA A 701 -21.71 1.53 -8.99
C ALA A 701 -22.97 1.52 -9.87
N ALA A 702 -24.06 2.18 -9.43
CA ALA A 702 -25.33 2.23 -10.15
C ALA A 702 -25.39 3.31 -11.27
N GLN A 703 -24.53 4.33 -11.21
CA GLN A 703 -24.44 5.45 -12.16
C GLN A 703 -23.57 5.14 -13.39
N TYR A 704 -22.75 4.08 -13.37
CA TYR A 704 -21.89 3.74 -14.50
C TYR A 704 -22.70 2.94 -15.54
N HIS A 705 -23.31 1.83 -15.11
CA HIS A 705 -24.27 1.07 -15.91
C HIS A 705 -25.35 0.49 -14.99
N THR A 706 -26.59 0.43 -15.47
CA THR A 706 -27.71 -0.18 -14.75
C THR A 706 -27.39 -1.62 -14.37
N ILE A 707 -27.78 -2.05 -13.16
CA ILE A 707 -27.66 -3.46 -12.75
C ILE A 707 -28.51 -4.31 -13.69
N GLY A 708 -27.84 -5.04 -14.59
CA GLY A 708 -28.47 -6.08 -15.40
C GLY A 708 -28.70 -7.31 -14.52
N GLY A 709 -29.94 -7.79 -14.45
CA GLY A 709 -30.23 -9.11 -13.91
C GLY A 709 -29.89 -10.17 -14.97
N LEU A 710 -28.90 -11.03 -14.71
CA LEU A 710 -28.71 -12.26 -15.49
C LEU A 710 -29.71 -13.31 -15.00
N ALA A 711 -30.90 -13.34 -15.63
CA ALA A 711 -31.91 -14.34 -15.31
C ALA A 711 -31.37 -15.78 -15.53
N LEU A 712 -32.02 -16.77 -14.92
CA LEU A 712 -31.59 -18.18 -15.05
C LEU A 712 -31.74 -18.78 -16.45
N ASP A 713 -32.38 -18.07 -17.37
CA ASP A 713 -32.79 -18.57 -18.68
C ASP A 713 -32.33 -17.67 -19.84
N ASP A 714 -31.64 -16.56 -19.53
CA ASP A 714 -30.91 -15.76 -20.51
C ASP A 714 -29.62 -16.50 -20.90
N GLU A 715 -29.50 -16.88 -22.18
CA GLU A 715 -28.31 -17.54 -22.74
C GLU A 715 -27.05 -16.70 -22.52
N LYS A 716 -27.18 -15.39 -22.74
CA LYS A 716 -26.12 -14.40 -22.59
C LYS A 716 -26.68 -13.02 -22.30
N ILE A 717 -25.87 -12.19 -21.64
CA ILE A 717 -26.03 -10.74 -21.63
C ILE A 717 -24.77 -10.11 -22.21
N GLU A 718 -24.94 -9.06 -23.02
CA GLU A 718 -23.84 -8.31 -23.64
C GLU A 718 -23.84 -6.86 -23.12
N GLY A 719 -22.64 -6.33 -22.87
CA GLY A 719 -22.39 -4.94 -22.48
C GLY A 719 -21.27 -4.34 -23.33
N ILE A 720 -21.13 -3.02 -23.31
CA ILE A 720 -20.02 -2.31 -23.95
C ILE A 720 -19.40 -1.39 -22.90
N LEU A 721 -18.18 -1.72 -22.49
CA LEU A 721 -17.38 -0.91 -21.58
C LEU A 721 -16.58 0.11 -22.39
N LYS A 722 -16.78 1.40 -22.11
CA LYS A 722 -16.17 2.50 -22.87
C LYS A 722 -15.14 3.23 -22.02
N THR A 723 -13.88 3.04 -22.38
CA THR A 723 -12.74 3.68 -21.72
C THR A 723 -12.13 4.74 -22.62
N SER A 724 -11.80 5.90 -22.04
CA SER A 724 -10.92 6.89 -22.69
C SER A 724 -9.46 6.45 -22.56
N ALA A 725 -8.53 7.27 -23.06
CA ALA A 725 -7.10 7.01 -22.93
C ALA A 725 -6.54 7.34 -21.53
N HIS A 726 -5.31 6.89 -21.25
CA HIS A 726 -4.44 7.38 -20.16
C HIS A 726 -4.94 7.15 -18.72
N GLY A 727 -5.38 5.93 -18.41
CA GLY A 727 -5.80 5.56 -17.07
C GLY A 727 -7.24 5.94 -16.81
N THR A 728 -8.15 5.40 -17.62
CA THR A 728 -9.60 5.42 -17.32
C THR A 728 -10.12 4.01 -17.08
N ALA A 729 -11.28 3.93 -16.46
CA ALA A 729 -12.01 2.70 -16.30
C ALA A 729 -13.52 2.90 -16.48
N ASP A 730 -14.18 1.84 -16.96
CA ASP A 730 -15.63 1.71 -17.00
C ASP A 730 -16.04 0.42 -16.31
N ILE A 731 -17.19 0.43 -15.64
CA ILE A 731 -17.61 -0.61 -14.70
C ILE A 731 -19.04 -1.05 -15.01
N TRP A 732 -19.22 -2.34 -15.28
CA TRP A 732 -20.53 -2.95 -15.46
C TRP A 732 -20.80 -3.95 -14.33
N ALA A 733 -21.89 -3.71 -13.60
CA ALA A 733 -22.33 -4.54 -12.49
C ALA A 733 -23.52 -5.42 -12.93
N LEU A 734 -23.45 -6.71 -12.64
CA LEU A 734 -24.46 -7.71 -12.96
C LEU A 734 -24.93 -8.43 -11.70
N SER A 735 -26.24 -8.42 -11.48
CA SER A 735 -26.88 -9.28 -10.49
C SER A 735 -27.13 -10.64 -11.12
N VAL A 736 -26.62 -11.72 -10.53
CA VAL A 736 -26.98 -13.07 -10.97
C VAL A 736 -28.24 -13.48 -10.23
N GLU A 737 -29.38 -13.15 -10.84
CA GLU A 737 -30.70 -13.46 -10.27
C GLU A 737 -30.93 -14.98 -10.21
N ASN A 738 -31.36 -15.44 -9.04
CA ASN A 738 -31.81 -16.81 -8.85
C ASN A 738 -33.26 -16.81 -8.35
N PRO A 739 -34.27 -16.94 -9.23
CA PRO A 739 -35.68 -16.99 -8.86
C PRO A 739 -36.08 -18.26 -8.07
N ILE A 740 -35.16 -19.18 -7.77
CA ILE A 740 -35.41 -20.40 -7.00
C ILE A 740 -35.11 -20.16 -5.51
N ALA A 741 -35.83 -19.24 -4.85
CA ALA A 741 -35.64 -18.98 -3.42
C ALA A 741 -36.87 -18.40 -2.69
N GLU A 742 -37.95 -19.18 -2.54
CA GLU A 742 -38.87 -18.98 -1.40
C GLU A 742 -38.63 -19.98 -0.24
N LYS A 743 -37.99 -21.15 -0.47
CA LYS A 743 -37.96 -22.25 0.52
C LYS A 743 -36.71 -23.15 0.59
N GLU A 744 -35.66 -22.95 -0.21
CA GLU A 744 -34.44 -23.80 -0.14
C GLU A 744 -33.26 -23.07 0.52
N GLU A 745 -32.47 -23.78 1.33
CA GLU A 745 -31.26 -23.26 1.99
C GLU A 745 -30.13 -23.07 0.97
N LYS A 746 -29.98 -21.84 0.47
CA LYS A 746 -28.88 -21.35 -0.41
C LYS A 746 -28.58 -22.20 -1.64
N PRO A 747 -29.07 -21.81 -2.84
CA PRO A 747 -28.75 -22.47 -4.10
C PRO A 747 -27.23 -22.59 -4.36
N PRO A 748 -26.77 -23.63 -5.09
CA PRO A 748 -25.38 -23.75 -5.49
C PRO A 748 -24.93 -22.60 -6.40
N ALA A 749 -23.63 -22.29 -6.37
CA ALA A 749 -23.07 -21.25 -7.23
C ALA A 749 -23.09 -21.66 -8.71
N ARG A 750 -23.58 -20.76 -9.57
CA ARG A 750 -23.66 -20.91 -11.03
C ARG A 750 -22.27 -20.71 -11.64
N ARG A 751 -21.96 -21.40 -12.73
CA ARG A 751 -20.82 -21.08 -13.58
C ARG A 751 -21.27 -20.18 -14.74
N VAL A 752 -20.53 -19.11 -14.99
CA VAL A 752 -20.72 -18.22 -16.13
C VAL A 752 -19.40 -18.08 -16.87
N THR A 753 -19.43 -18.00 -18.20
CA THR A 753 -18.26 -17.62 -18.99
C THR A 753 -18.33 -16.14 -19.28
N VAL A 754 -17.32 -15.39 -18.82
CA VAL A 754 -17.11 -14.02 -19.27
C VAL A 754 -16.24 -14.07 -20.52
N GLU A 755 -16.66 -13.39 -21.59
CA GLU A 755 -15.88 -13.20 -22.81
C GLU A 755 -15.68 -11.70 -23.08
N VAL A 756 -14.56 -11.35 -23.71
CA VAL A 756 -14.28 -10.00 -24.22
C VAL A 756 -13.99 -10.04 -25.73
N GLU A 757 -14.56 -9.08 -26.46
CA GLU A 757 -14.46 -8.91 -27.90
C GLU A 757 -14.20 -7.43 -28.24
N GLY A 758 -13.47 -7.17 -29.31
CA GLY A 758 -13.11 -5.82 -29.77
C GLY A 758 -11.61 -5.56 -29.71
N ASP A 759 -11.22 -4.29 -29.87
CA ASP A 759 -9.83 -3.85 -29.77
C ASP A 759 -9.41 -3.75 -28.30
N VAL A 760 -9.28 -4.91 -27.65
CA VAL A 760 -8.64 -5.04 -26.34
C VAL A 760 -7.14 -4.87 -26.56
N ALA A 761 -6.74 -3.62 -26.76
CA ALA A 761 -5.35 -3.20 -26.92
C ALA A 761 -4.47 -3.80 -25.81
N SER A 762 -3.17 -3.95 -26.07
CA SER A 762 -2.25 -4.61 -25.13
C SER A 762 -2.21 -4.02 -23.71
N LEU A 763 -2.61 -2.75 -23.58
CA LEU A 763 -2.71 -1.94 -22.35
C LEU A 763 -4.15 -1.75 -21.82
N THR A 764 -5.11 -2.48 -22.38
CA THR A 764 -6.49 -2.59 -21.87
C THR A 764 -6.65 -3.94 -21.16
N ARG A 765 -7.38 -3.93 -20.05
CA ARG A 765 -7.68 -5.10 -19.21
C ARG A 765 -9.16 -5.08 -18.83
N VAL A 766 -9.79 -6.26 -18.77
CA VAL A 766 -11.08 -6.42 -18.10
C VAL A 766 -10.91 -7.37 -16.93
N ASN A 767 -11.05 -6.86 -15.71
CA ASN A 767 -11.01 -7.68 -14.51
C ASN A 767 -12.45 -7.97 -14.04
N ALA A 768 -12.71 -9.23 -13.72
CA ALA A 768 -13.99 -9.71 -13.24
C ALA A 768 -13.90 -10.03 -11.75
N TYR A 769 -14.75 -9.41 -10.93
CA TYR A 769 -14.78 -9.55 -9.47
C TYR A 769 -16.16 -10.07 -9.04
N VAL A 770 -16.19 -10.92 -8.00
CA VAL A 770 -17.45 -11.43 -7.43
C VAL A 770 -17.56 -10.93 -6.00
N LEU A 771 -18.57 -10.10 -5.71
CA LEU A 771 -18.91 -9.67 -4.36
C LEU A 771 -20.04 -10.53 -3.81
N LYS A 772 -19.73 -11.26 -2.73
CA LYS A 772 -20.65 -12.21 -2.11
C LYS A 772 -21.80 -11.50 -1.39
N ASP A 773 -23.05 -11.85 -1.71
CA ASP A 773 -24.24 -11.17 -1.18
C ASP A 773 -24.16 -9.61 -1.37
N ASN A 774 -23.46 -9.14 -2.42
CA ASN A 774 -23.02 -7.75 -2.66
C ASN A 774 -22.22 -7.06 -1.52
N ASN A 775 -21.64 -7.83 -0.60
CA ASN A 775 -20.84 -7.28 0.49
C ASN A 775 -19.40 -7.04 0.06
N ARG A 776 -18.99 -5.76 0.15
CA ARG A 776 -17.59 -5.33 0.07
C ARG A 776 -16.77 -5.97 1.19
N SER A 777 -15.47 -6.12 0.97
CA SER A 777 -14.52 -6.72 1.93
C SER A 777 -13.42 -5.72 2.29
N ALA A 778 -12.92 -5.75 3.53
CA ALA A 778 -11.82 -4.88 3.97
C ALA A 778 -10.42 -5.36 3.50
N ALA A 779 -10.36 -6.42 2.69
CA ALA A 779 -9.14 -6.95 2.07
C ALA A 779 -9.13 -6.73 0.54
N GLY A 780 -9.98 -5.84 0.05
CA GLY A 780 -10.36 -5.70 -1.35
C GLY A 780 -11.10 -6.93 -1.90
N ALA A 781 -11.52 -6.84 -3.16
CA ALA A 781 -11.89 -8.00 -3.95
C ALA A 781 -10.70 -8.37 -4.86
N LYS A 782 -10.23 -9.63 -4.80
CA LYS A 782 -9.33 -10.16 -5.82
C LYS A 782 -10.13 -10.45 -7.08
N PRO A 783 -9.57 -10.24 -8.29
CA PRO A 783 -10.26 -10.63 -9.52
C PRO A 783 -10.42 -12.15 -9.54
N ALA A 784 -11.64 -12.60 -9.80
CA ALA A 784 -11.93 -14.00 -10.10
C ALA A 784 -11.37 -14.40 -11.49
N ALA A 785 -11.29 -13.44 -12.41
CA ALA A 785 -10.58 -13.57 -13.68
C ALA A 785 -10.04 -12.21 -14.18
N SER A 786 -8.99 -12.26 -15.00
CA SER A 786 -8.43 -11.12 -15.72
C SER A 786 -8.35 -11.43 -17.21
N LEU A 787 -9.13 -10.70 -18.01
CA LEU A 787 -9.31 -10.93 -19.44
C LEU A 787 -8.54 -9.89 -20.26
N SER A 788 -8.04 -10.32 -21.42
CA SER A 788 -7.25 -9.52 -22.36
C SER A 788 -7.35 -10.09 -23.77
N GLY A 789 -6.83 -9.41 -24.79
CA GLY A 789 -6.77 -9.97 -26.15
C GLY A 789 -6.02 -11.31 -26.27
N ALA A 790 -5.14 -11.65 -25.31
CA ALA A 790 -4.46 -12.95 -25.25
C ALA A 790 -5.27 -14.03 -24.52
N ASN A 791 -6.10 -13.64 -23.55
CA ASN A 791 -6.97 -14.51 -22.75
C ASN A 791 -8.39 -13.92 -22.79
N PRO A 792 -9.14 -14.11 -23.89
CA PRO A 792 -10.39 -13.38 -24.13
C PRO A 792 -11.59 -13.97 -23.40
N SER A 793 -11.48 -15.13 -22.74
CA SER A 793 -12.58 -15.70 -21.93
C SER A 793 -12.09 -16.35 -20.64
N ALA A 794 -12.99 -16.45 -19.65
CA ALA A 794 -12.77 -17.14 -18.38
C ALA A 794 -14.09 -17.65 -17.77
N GLU A 795 -14.08 -18.85 -17.19
CA GLU A 795 -15.19 -19.33 -16.34
C GLU A 795 -15.09 -18.72 -14.93
N ILE A 796 -16.23 -18.27 -14.40
CA ILE A 796 -16.35 -17.67 -13.06
C ILE A 796 -17.52 -18.34 -12.33
N SER A 797 -17.36 -18.59 -11.03
CA SER A 797 -18.44 -19.08 -10.18
C SER A 797 -19.09 -17.92 -9.42
N VAL A 798 -20.42 -17.81 -9.48
CA VAL A 798 -21.21 -16.73 -8.87
C VAL A 798 -22.39 -17.33 -8.10
N GLY A 799 -22.49 -17.04 -6.81
CA GLY A 799 -23.57 -17.49 -5.93
C GLY A 799 -24.90 -16.78 -6.18
N ALA A 800 -25.99 -17.35 -5.66
CA ALA A 800 -27.28 -16.66 -5.61
C ALA A 800 -27.20 -15.45 -4.66
N GLY A 801 -27.45 -14.25 -5.18
CA GLY A 801 -27.29 -12.98 -4.45
C GLY A 801 -25.90 -12.34 -4.57
N ASP A 802 -24.94 -13.03 -5.21
CA ASP A 802 -23.63 -12.45 -5.50
C ASP A 802 -23.71 -11.50 -6.71
N MET A 803 -22.88 -10.46 -6.69
CA MET A 803 -22.76 -9.48 -7.77
C MET A 803 -21.46 -9.72 -8.55
N LEU A 804 -21.57 -9.83 -9.87
CA LEU A 804 -20.43 -9.88 -10.79
C LEU A 804 -20.12 -8.47 -11.30
N TYR A 805 -18.93 -7.97 -11.00
CA TYR A 805 -18.42 -6.68 -11.47
C TYR A 805 -17.37 -6.88 -12.56
N LEU A 806 -17.62 -6.33 -13.74
CA LEU A 806 -16.66 -6.28 -14.85
C LEU A 806 -16.08 -4.87 -14.96
N VAL A 807 -14.80 -4.73 -14.64
CA VAL A 807 -14.07 -3.46 -14.67
C VAL A 807 -13.12 -3.48 -15.87
N ALA A 808 -13.42 -2.70 -16.89
CA ALA A 808 -12.47 -2.40 -17.96
C ALA A 808 -11.56 -1.25 -17.51
N ALA A 809 -10.25 -1.43 -17.54
CA ALA A 809 -9.27 -0.37 -17.31
C ALA A 809 -8.34 -0.25 -18.53
N ASN A 810 -8.02 0.99 -18.90
CA ASN A 810 -7.25 1.31 -20.11
C ASN A 810 -6.17 2.34 -19.78
N SER A 811 -4.90 1.93 -19.91
CA SER A 811 -3.74 2.82 -19.77
C SER A 811 -3.06 3.15 -21.11
N SER A 812 -3.71 2.85 -22.24
CA SER A 812 -3.18 3.12 -23.58
C SER A 812 -3.26 4.61 -23.96
N ASP A 813 -2.73 4.95 -25.14
CA ASP A 813 -2.82 6.27 -25.74
C ASP A 813 -4.17 6.54 -26.43
N LYS A 814 -5.10 5.58 -26.44
CA LYS A 814 -6.35 5.62 -27.20
C LYS A 814 -7.55 5.23 -26.34
N ALA A 815 -8.71 5.77 -26.70
CA ALA A 815 -9.98 5.22 -26.21
C ALA A 815 -10.15 3.77 -26.69
N ALA A 816 -10.77 2.93 -25.87
CA ALA A 816 -11.09 1.55 -26.21
C ALA A 816 -12.55 1.23 -25.83
N GLU A 817 -13.27 0.65 -26.77
CA GLU A 817 -14.59 0.06 -26.53
C GLU A 817 -14.42 -1.46 -26.45
N VAL A 818 -14.64 -2.03 -25.26
CA VAL A 818 -14.56 -3.48 -25.04
C VAL A 818 -15.98 -4.01 -24.97
N LYS A 819 -16.37 -4.81 -25.95
CA LYS A 819 -17.62 -5.56 -25.88
C LYS A 819 -17.40 -6.74 -24.93
N VAL A 820 -18.23 -6.82 -23.90
CA VAL A 820 -18.19 -7.87 -22.88
C VAL A 820 -19.44 -8.73 -23.02
N ARG A 821 -19.28 -10.05 -22.93
CA ARG A 821 -20.39 -11.00 -22.88
C ARG A 821 -20.29 -11.80 -21.59
N VAL A 822 -21.42 -12.01 -20.92
CA VAL A 822 -21.53 -13.00 -19.85
C VAL A 822 -22.49 -14.07 -20.35
N LEU A 823 -21.92 -15.20 -20.75
CA LEU A 823 -22.63 -16.39 -21.16
C LEU A 823 -23.00 -17.18 -19.91
N SER A 824 -24.23 -17.68 -19.81
CA SER A 824 -24.54 -18.66 -18.79
C SER A 824 -24.03 -20.02 -19.23
N ASN A 825 -23.20 -20.66 -18.41
CA ASN A 825 -22.83 -22.04 -18.68
C ASN A 825 -24.01 -22.91 -18.22
N LEU A 826 -24.50 -23.74 -19.13
CA LEU A 826 -25.44 -24.82 -18.84
C LEU A 826 -24.77 -25.79 -17.86
N ASP A 827 -25.17 -25.76 -16.59
CA ASP A 827 -24.59 -26.64 -15.58
C ASP A 827 -25.30 -27.98 -15.60
N PHE A 828 -24.76 -28.89 -16.40
CA PHE A 828 -25.24 -30.26 -16.52
C PHE A 828 -24.38 -31.21 -15.68
N ARG A 829 -25.00 -31.88 -14.71
CA ARG A 829 -24.33 -32.80 -13.78
C ARG A 829 -25.20 -34.03 -13.46
N ILE A 830 -24.55 -35.06 -12.91
CA ILE A 830 -25.21 -36.29 -12.48
C ILE A 830 -24.98 -36.45 -10.98
N GLU A 831 -26.06 -36.60 -10.21
CA GLU A 831 -26.05 -36.79 -8.76
C GLU A 831 -26.84 -38.07 -8.40
N PRO A 832 -26.46 -38.81 -7.34
CA PRO A 832 -27.28 -39.91 -6.83
C PRO A 832 -28.53 -39.36 -6.11
N ALA A 833 -29.65 -40.08 -6.22
CA ALA A 833 -30.90 -39.72 -5.56
C ALA A 833 -30.83 -39.99 -4.04
N ALA A 834 -30.49 -38.96 -3.27
CA ALA A 834 -30.64 -38.82 -1.82
C ALA A 834 -30.23 -40.03 -0.92
N ALA A 835 -29.04 -39.95 -0.31
CA ALA A 835 -28.58 -40.77 0.83
C ALA A 835 -28.59 -42.31 0.68
N GLU A 836 -28.89 -42.83 -0.51
CA GLU A 836 -28.55 -44.19 -0.92
C GLU A 836 -27.03 -44.38 -0.84
N ASN A 837 -26.54 -45.15 0.14
CA ASN A 837 -25.11 -45.44 0.29
C ASN A 837 -24.63 -46.23 -0.95
N PRO A 838 -23.82 -45.64 -1.86
CA PRO A 838 -23.52 -46.27 -3.14
C PRO A 838 -22.74 -47.58 -2.99
N GLU A 839 -22.04 -47.75 -1.87
CA GLU A 839 -21.26 -48.97 -1.59
C GLU A 839 -22.12 -50.22 -1.31
N ALA A 840 -23.44 -50.08 -1.11
CA ALA A 840 -24.32 -51.14 -0.59
C ALA A 840 -25.38 -51.66 -1.58
N LEU A 841 -25.47 -51.10 -2.78
CA LEU A 841 -26.66 -51.24 -3.63
C LEU A 841 -26.44 -52.10 -4.89
N LYS A 842 -27.39 -53.03 -5.11
CA LYS A 842 -27.56 -53.76 -6.38
C LYS A 842 -28.32 -52.96 -7.43
N GLU A 843 -29.07 -51.95 -7.00
CA GLU A 843 -29.85 -51.03 -7.83
C GLU A 843 -29.77 -49.65 -7.15
N ALA A 844 -29.39 -48.61 -7.90
CA ALA A 844 -29.38 -47.25 -7.39
C ALA A 844 -29.92 -46.27 -8.44
N THR A 845 -30.39 -45.12 -7.96
CA THR A 845 -31.00 -44.09 -8.80
C THR A 845 -30.13 -42.85 -8.90
N PHE A 846 -30.01 -42.31 -10.11
CA PHE A 846 -29.31 -41.06 -10.42
C PHE A 846 -30.27 -40.03 -11.03
N HIS A 847 -29.98 -38.76 -10.77
CA HIS A 847 -30.59 -37.61 -11.41
C HIS A 847 -29.54 -36.94 -12.29
N ALA A 848 -29.81 -36.86 -13.60
CA ALA A 848 -29.17 -35.86 -14.44
C ALA A 848 -29.92 -34.54 -14.22
N LEU A 849 -29.19 -33.54 -13.71
CA LEU A 849 -29.68 -32.19 -13.45
C LEU A 849 -29.05 -31.26 -14.48
N ALA A 850 -29.89 -30.56 -15.24
CA ALA A 850 -29.50 -29.40 -16.03
C ALA A 850 -30.11 -28.16 -15.39
N ASP A 851 -29.26 -27.38 -14.73
CA ASP A 851 -29.59 -26.03 -14.29
C ASP A 851 -29.22 -25.04 -15.40
N VAL A 852 -30.05 -24.02 -15.60
CA VAL A 852 -29.92 -23.02 -16.69
C VAL A 852 -29.97 -23.62 -18.09
N VAL A 853 -31.17 -24.01 -18.52
CA VAL A 853 -31.45 -24.26 -19.93
C VAL A 853 -31.94 -22.96 -20.58
N PRO A 854 -31.36 -22.54 -21.73
CA PRO A 854 -31.81 -21.38 -22.50
C PRO A 854 -33.32 -21.32 -22.77
N LYS A 855 -33.88 -20.10 -22.69
CA LYS A 855 -35.30 -19.77 -22.92
C LYS A 855 -35.87 -20.31 -24.24
N ASP A 856 -35.06 -20.32 -25.30
CA ASP A 856 -35.43 -20.69 -26.67
C ASP A 856 -35.50 -22.21 -26.90
N ILE A 857 -34.96 -23.02 -25.98
CA ILE A 857 -35.04 -24.47 -26.05
C ILE A 857 -36.31 -24.92 -25.31
N GLU A 858 -37.32 -25.28 -26.10
CA GLU A 858 -38.58 -25.80 -25.58
C GLU A 858 -38.39 -27.14 -24.85
N PRO A 859 -39.21 -27.46 -23.82
CA PRO A 859 -38.98 -28.63 -22.97
C PRO A 859 -39.01 -29.99 -23.70
N ASP A 860 -39.73 -30.06 -24.83
CA ASP A 860 -39.85 -31.25 -25.68
C ASP A 860 -38.66 -31.44 -26.65
N GLN A 861 -37.89 -30.38 -26.90
CA GLN A 861 -36.64 -30.45 -27.66
C GLN A 861 -35.49 -31.04 -26.83
N LEU A 862 -35.60 -31.05 -25.50
CA LEU A 862 -34.59 -31.58 -24.60
C LEU A 862 -34.74 -33.07 -24.31
N LYS A 863 -33.60 -33.77 -24.41
CA LYS A 863 -33.49 -35.19 -24.07
C LYS A 863 -32.18 -35.43 -23.35
N VAL A 864 -32.19 -36.23 -22.28
CA VAL A 864 -30.97 -36.79 -21.71
C VAL A 864 -30.73 -38.15 -22.36
N ARG A 865 -29.56 -38.34 -22.98
CA ARG A 865 -29.09 -39.63 -23.48
C ARG A 865 -28.07 -40.18 -22.51
N TRP A 866 -28.48 -41.16 -21.72
CA TRP A 866 -27.56 -41.92 -20.88
C TRP A 866 -26.73 -42.85 -21.76
N ARG A 867 -25.42 -42.89 -21.55
CA ARG A 867 -24.55 -43.85 -22.25
C ARG A 867 -24.62 -45.18 -21.51
N PRO A 868 -24.84 -46.31 -22.21
CA PRO A 868 -25.14 -47.57 -21.55
C PRO A 868 -23.95 -48.08 -20.73
N VAL A 869 -24.22 -48.35 -19.45
CA VAL A 869 -23.37 -49.14 -18.55
C VAL A 869 -23.91 -50.59 -18.55
N PRO A 870 -23.08 -51.64 -18.40
CA PRO A 870 -23.57 -53.02 -18.35
C PRO A 870 -24.52 -53.26 -17.16
N GLY A 871 -25.79 -53.55 -17.43
CA GLY A 871 -26.82 -53.78 -16.41
C GLY A 871 -28.24 -53.60 -16.94
N ILE A 872 -29.24 -53.73 -16.07
CA ILE A 872 -30.65 -53.42 -16.38
C ILE A 872 -30.87 -51.92 -16.13
N GLN A 873 -31.59 -51.26 -17.05
CA GLN A 873 -31.70 -49.80 -17.10
C GLN A 873 -33.17 -49.37 -17.16
N LYS A 874 -33.52 -48.30 -16.45
CA LYS A 874 -34.85 -47.67 -16.54
C LYS A 874 -34.70 -46.14 -16.51
N GLU A 875 -35.13 -45.50 -17.59
CA GLU A 875 -35.17 -44.05 -17.75
C GLU A 875 -36.58 -43.52 -17.48
N THR A 876 -36.69 -42.35 -16.86
CA THR A 876 -37.95 -41.57 -16.84
C THR A 876 -37.90 -40.44 -17.87
N PRO A 877 -39.06 -40.03 -18.42
CA PRO A 877 -39.14 -38.80 -19.20
C PRO A 877 -38.63 -37.60 -18.39
N VAL A 878 -38.08 -36.61 -19.11
CA VAL A 878 -37.53 -35.39 -18.54
C VAL A 878 -38.66 -34.53 -17.97
N VAL A 879 -38.45 -33.95 -16.78
CA VAL A 879 -39.38 -33.01 -16.15
C VAL A 879 -38.70 -31.66 -15.99
N ARG A 880 -39.28 -30.60 -16.57
CA ARG A 880 -38.91 -29.20 -16.29
C ARG A 880 -39.73 -28.71 -15.10
N LYS A 881 -39.07 -28.19 -14.06
CA LYS A 881 -39.72 -27.52 -12.94
C LYS A 881 -38.89 -26.32 -12.53
N ASN A 882 -39.48 -25.12 -12.59
CA ASN A 882 -38.85 -23.85 -12.24
C ASN A 882 -37.50 -23.61 -12.97
N GLY A 883 -37.46 -23.85 -14.28
CA GLY A 883 -36.25 -23.67 -15.10
C GLY A 883 -35.23 -24.82 -15.02
N ARG A 884 -35.17 -25.56 -13.90
CA ARG A 884 -34.38 -26.79 -13.74
C ARG A 884 -34.98 -27.94 -14.55
N PHE A 885 -34.12 -28.71 -15.20
CA PHE A 885 -34.47 -29.96 -15.88
C PHE A 885 -33.90 -31.15 -15.13
N THR A 886 -34.73 -32.16 -14.92
CA THR A 886 -34.33 -33.42 -14.25
C THR A 886 -34.72 -34.62 -15.10
N SER A 887 -33.78 -35.55 -15.29
CA SER A 887 -34.01 -36.90 -15.80
C SER A 887 -33.53 -37.92 -14.78
N GLN A 888 -34.34 -38.94 -14.50
CA GLN A 888 -34.01 -40.01 -13.56
C GLN A 888 -33.53 -41.26 -14.33
N TYR A 889 -32.46 -41.86 -13.85
CA TYR A 889 -31.85 -43.08 -14.37
C TYR A 889 -31.64 -44.07 -13.23
N SER A 890 -32.40 -45.16 -13.23
CA SER A 890 -32.21 -46.26 -12.28
C SER A 890 -31.43 -47.39 -12.98
N HIS A 891 -30.39 -47.87 -12.31
CA HIS A 891 -29.45 -48.85 -12.86
C HIS A 891 -29.19 -49.98 -11.86
N ALA A 892 -29.22 -51.23 -12.34
CA ALA A 892 -28.84 -52.39 -11.56
C ALA A 892 -27.58 -53.06 -12.12
N TRP A 893 -26.48 -53.02 -11.36
CA TRP A 893 -25.19 -53.59 -11.77
C TRP A 893 -25.14 -55.11 -11.60
N PRO A 894 -24.59 -55.85 -12.57
CA PRO A 894 -24.47 -57.31 -12.48
C PRO A 894 -23.37 -57.74 -11.50
N ASP A 895 -22.31 -56.95 -11.37
CA ASP A 895 -21.08 -57.28 -10.65
C ASP A 895 -20.54 -56.09 -9.85
N SER A 896 -19.57 -56.36 -8.97
CA SER A 896 -18.80 -55.34 -8.28
C SER A 896 -17.66 -54.81 -9.15
N GLY A 897 -17.46 -53.49 -9.19
CA GLY A 897 -16.39 -52.86 -9.97
C GLY A 897 -16.40 -51.33 -9.89
N ASP A 898 -15.42 -50.71 -10.52
CA ASP A 898 -15.38 -49.26 -10.77
C ASP A 898 -16.04 -48.98 -12.14
N TYR A 899 -17.07 -48.15 -12.14
CA TYR A 899 -17.87 -47.76 -13.31
C TYR A 899 -17.82 -46.24 -13.51
N THR A 900 -18.15 -45.77 -14.71
CA THR A 900 -18.35 -44.34 -14.97
C THR A 900 -19.67 -44.16 -15.71
N LEU A 901 -20.68 -43.62 -15.01
CA LEU A 901 -21.93 -43.23 -15.63
C LEU A 901 -21.71 -41.95 -16.43
N ARG A 902 -22.28 -41.89 -17.64
CA ARG A 902 -22.19 -40.72 -18.52
C ARG A 902 -23.57 -40.38 -19.07
N ALA A 903 -23.87 -39.09 -19.14
CA ALA A 903 -25.06 -38.56 -19.77
C ALA A 903 -24.66 -37.47 -20.77
N ASP A 904 -25.36 -37.41 -21.90
CA ASP A 904 -25.31 -36.28 -22.83
C ASP A 904 -26.67 -35.56 -22.78
N LEU A 905 -26.71 -34.27 -22.47
CA LEU A 905 -27.91 -33.45 -22.66
C LEU A 905 -27.97 -33.04 -24.14
N LEU A 906 -29.11 -33.29 -24.77
CA LEU A 906 -29.37 -33.03 -26.18
C LEU A 906 -30.46 -31.96 -26.30
N ALA A 907 -30.27 -30.98 -27.19
CA ALA A 907 -31.36 -30.17 -27.73
C ALA A 907 -31.49 -30.47 -29.23
N ASN A 908 -32.73 -30.74 -29.69
CA ASN A 908 -33.00 -31.10 -31.09
C ASN A 908 -32.09 -32.25 -31.58
N ASP A 909 -31.93 -33.27 -30.72
CA ASP A 909 -31.06 -34.45 -30.89
C ASP A 909 -29.54 -34.19 -31.06
N LYS A 910 -29.08 -32.95 -30.92
CA LYS A 910 -27.66 -32.55 -30.88
C LYS A 910 -27.17 -32.38 -29.44
N PRO A 911 -26.00 -32.92 -29.06
CA PRO A 911 -25.46 -32.75 -27.71
C PRO A 911 -25.06 -31.28 -27.46
N ILE A 912 -25.55 -30.74 -26.35
CA ILE A 912 -25.27 -29.37 -25.87
C ILE A 912 -24.49 -29.36 -24.55
N ALA A 913 -24.55 -30.43 -23.76
CA ALA A 913 -23.67 -30.65 -22.61
C ALA A 913 -23.46 -32.16 -22.37
N ALA A 914 -22.43 -32.51 -21.58
CA ALA A 914 -22.19 -33.87 -21.14
C ALA A 914 -21.68 -33.90 -19.70
N ALA A 915 -22.10 -34.90 -18.95
CA ALA A 915 -21.76 -35.10 -17.54
C ALA A 915 -21.24 -36.52 -17.32
N GLN A 916 -20.35 -36.70 -16.33
CA GLN A 916 -19.86 -38.02 -15.93
C GLN A 916 -19.72 -38.14 -14.41
N LEU A 917 -20.08 -39.30 -13.87
CA LEU A 917 -19.99 -39.64 -12.45
C LEU A 917 -19.25 -40.98 -12.29
N PRO A 918 -18.08 -41.03 -11.64
CA PRO A 918 -17.45 -42.29 -11.25
C PRO A 918 -18.25 -42.94 -10.11
N ILE A 919 -18.51 -44.24 -10.22
CA ILE A 919 -19.32 -45.04 -9.30
C ILE A 919 -18.54 -46.29 -8.93
N ARG A 920 -18.43 -46.60 -7.64
CA ARG A 920 -17.77 -47.82 -7.15
C ARG A 920 -18.78 -48.74 -6.50
N VAL A 921 -19.04 -49.87 -7.14
CA VAL A 921 -19.94 -50.92 -6.65
C VAL A 921 -19.09 -51.94 -5.92
N ASN A 922 -19.14 -51.94 -4.59
CA ASN A 922 -18.34 -52.89 -3.79
C ASN A 922 -19.04 -54.26 -3.73
N LYS A 923 -18.25 -55.34 -3.83
CA LYS A 923 -18.72 -56.68 -3.45
C LYS A 923 -18.96 -56.65 -1.94
N GLY A 924 -20.18 -57.01 -1.51
CA GLY A 924 -20.59 -56.89 -0.11
C GLY A 924 -19.50 -57.37 0.85
N ARG A 925 -18.93 -56.43 1.61
CA ARG A 925 -17.78 -56.69 2.48
C ARG A 925 -18.18 -57.69 3.57
N GLU A 926 -17.24 -58.53 3.97
CA GLU A 926 -17.43 -59.43 5.12
C GLU A 926 -17.75 -58.60 6.39
N PRO A 927 -18.49 -59.16 7.36
CA PRO A 927 -18.73 -58.52 8.66
C PRO A 927 -17.40 -58.16 9.33
N GLY A 928 -17.27 -56.90 9.72
CA GLY A 928 -16.08 -56.36 10.36
C GLY A 928 -16.39 -55.92 11.79
N ILE A 929 -15.48 -56.20 12.72
CA ILE A 929 -15.48 -55.62 14.06
C ILE A 929 -14.06 -55.15 14.38
N THR A 930 -13.92 -53.99 15.02
CA THR A 930 -12.62 -53.46 15.45
C THR A 930 -12.78 -52.69 16.75
N LEU A 931 -12.05 -53.10 17.77
CA LEU A 931 -12.05 -52.44 19.09
C LEU A 931 -11.50 -51.02 18.93
N GLU A 932 -12.25 -50.02 19.38
CA GLU A 932 -11.98 -48.60 19.07
C GLU A 932 -10.73 -48.07 19.79
N ALA A 933 -10.34 -48.69 20.89
CA ALA A 933 -9.13 -48.34 21.63
C ALA A 933 -8.30 -49.60 21.95
N ARG A 934 -7.07 -49.64 21.41
CA ARG A 934 -6.18 -50.82 21.48
C ARG A 934 -5.26 -50.86 22.69
N ASN A 935 -5.12 -49.73 23.38
CA ASN A 935 -4.39 -49.54 24.64
C ASN A 935 -5.25 -48.61 25.53
N ILE A 936 -6.11 -49.16 26.38
CA ILE A 936 -6.90 -48.36 27.34
C ILE A 936 -6.26 -48.47 28.71
N THR A 937 -5.95 -47.32 29.32
CA THR A 937 -5.64 -47.24 30.76
C THR A 937 -6.95 -47.04 31.52
N VAL A 938 -7.29 -47.96 32.42
CA VAL A 938 -8.52 -47.88 33.24
C VAL A 938 -8.21 -47.97 34.73
N PRO A 939 -8.90 -47.21 35.60
CA PRO A 939 -8.69 -47.27 37.05
C PRO A 939 -9.29 -48.55 37.64
N ALA A 940 -8.52 -49.26 38.46
CA ALA A 940 -9.01 -50.43 39.19
C ALA A 940 -10.25 -50.12 40.05
N GLY A 941 -11.19 -51.06 40.12
CA GLY A 941 -12.38 -50.98 40.97
C GLY A 941 -13.51 -50.08 40.47
N LYS A 942 -13.47 -49.59 39.22
CA LYS A 942 -14.55 -48.80 38.60
C LYS A 942 -15.10 -49.47 37.35
N ASP A 943 -16.36 -49.20 37.06
CA ASP A 943 -16.97 -49.54 35.77
C ASP A 943 -16.33 -48.72 34.64
N PHE A 944 -16.01 -49.39 33.54
CA PHE A 944 -15.63 -48.76 32.28
C PHE A 944 -16.33 -49.44 31.10
N THR A 945 -16.65 -48.65 30.08
CA THR A 945 -17.25 -49.14 28.84
C THR A 945 -16.14 -49.37 27.81
N VAL A 946 -16.17 -50.51 27.12
CA VAL A 946 -15.41 -50.72 25.88
C VAL A 946 -16.39 -50.81 24.71
N SER A 947 -16.09 -50.11 23.64
CA SER A 947 -16.84 -50.07 22.37
C SER A 947 -16.04 -50.69 21.24
N ALA A 948 -16.75 -51.21 20.23
CA ALA A 948 -16.19 -51.67 18.98
C ALA A 948 -16.90 -51.01 17.80
N SER A 949 -16.10 -50.49 16.87
CA SER A 949 -16.59 -50.08 15.56
C SER A 949 -16.97 -51.33 14.76
N VAL A 950 -18.09 -51.28 14.06
CA VAL A 950 -18.67 -52.42 13.35
C VAL A 950 -19.06 -52.06 11.92
N ALA A 951 -18.82 -53.00 10.99
CA ALA A 951 -19.15 -52.86 9.58
C ALA A 951 -19.93 -54.09 9.09
N ASN A 952 -20.93 -53.88 8.24
CA ASN A 952 -21.76 -54.95 7.63
C ASN A 952 -22.42 -55.88 8.66
N VAL A 953 -22.94 -55.31 9.76
CA VAL A 953 -23.57 -56.06 10.86
C VAL A 953 -24.76 -56.88 10.36
N PRO A 954 -24.74 -58.22 10.48
CA PRO A 954 -25.90 -59.05 10.15
C PRO A 954 -27.12 -58.69 11.01
N LYS A 955 -28.32 -58.69 10.41
CA LYS A 955 -29.55 -58.33 11.12
C LYS A 955 -29.79 -59.30 12.29
N GLY A 956 -29.82 -58.76 13.51
CA GLY A 956 -29.98 -59.56 14.74
C GLY A 956 -28.68 -60.17 15.29
N ALA A 957 -27.51 -59.68 14.87
CA ALA A 957 -26.25 -60.08 15.46
C ALA A 957 -26.14 -59.67 16.94
N THR A 958 -25.49 -60.51 17.74
CA THR A 958 -25.10 -60.26 19.13
C THR A 958 -23.58 -60.16 19.24
N TYR A 959 -23.11 -59.64 20.36
CA TYR A 959 -21.69 -59.42 20.65
C TYR A 959 -21.30 -60.14 21.93
N THR A 960 -20.37 -61.09 21.85
CA THR A 960 -19.85 -61.80 23.02
C THR A 960 -18.48 -61.22 23.38
N TRP A 961 -18.41 -60.61 24.55
CA TRP A 961 -17.22 -59.94 25.07
C TRP A 961 -16.56 -60.79 26.15
N GLN A 962 -15.25 -60.93 26.11
CA GLN A 962 -14.47 -61.66 27.11
C GLN A 962 -13.25 -60.83 27.54
N ILE A 963 -13.00 -60.78 28.86
CA ILE A 963 -11.76 -60.24 29.44
C ILE A 963 -11.09 -61.34 30.26
N ASP A 964 -9.94 -61.84 29.80
CA ASP A 964 -9.19 -62.96 30.39
C ASP A 964 -10.10 -64.08 30.97
N ASN A 965 -10.05 -64.26 32.31
CA ASN A 965 -10.76 -65.29 33.07
C ASN A 965 -12.11 -64.80 33.64
N HIS A 966 -12.56 -63.59 33.32
CA HIS A 966 -13.89 -63.11 33.71
C HIS A 966 -14.96 -63.78 32.84
N GLN A 967 -16.19 -63.92 33.38
CA GLN A 967 -17.30 -64.46 32.60
C GLN A 967 -17.55 -63.62 31.34
N ALA A 968 -17.77 -64.30 30.22
CA ALA A 968 -18.14 -63.65 28.98
C ALA A 968 -19.50 -62.95 29.13
N LYS A 969 -19.63 -61.77 28.51
CA LYS A 969 -20.83 -60.93 28.56
C LYS A 969 -21.40 -60.78 27.16
N GLU A 970 -22.65 -61.16 26.99
CA GLU A 970 -23.37 -60.99 25.72
C GLU A 970 -24.13 -59.67 25.70
N THR A 971 -24.05 -58.94 24.58
CA THR A 971 -24.74 -57.66 24.37
C THR A 971 -25.36 -57.59 22.98
N THR A 972 -26.44 -56.81 22.83
CA THR A 972 -27.06 -56.53 21.52
C THR A 972 -26.51 -55.27 20.85
N ALA A 973 -25.78 -54.45 21.60
CA ALA A 973 -25.00 -53.31 21.10
C ALA A 973 -23.50 -53.66 21.08
N PRO A 974 -22.70 -53.05 20.18
CA PRO A 974 -21.25 -53.27 20.10
C PRO A 974 -20.49 -52.49 21.20
N GLN A 975 -20.97 -52.58 22.44
CA GLN A 975 -20.32 -52.06 23.63
C GLN A 975 -20.65 -52.91 24.86
N ALA A 976 -19.71 -53.03 25.80
CA ALA A 976 -19.91 -53.72 27.06
C ALA A 976 -19.23 -52.98 28.23
N VAL A 977 -19.89 -53.00 29.39
CA VAL A 977 -19.38 -52.42 30.65
C VAL A 977 -18.74 -53.51 31.50
N PHE A 978 -17.53 -53.26 32.00
CA PHE A 978 -16.76 -54.16 32.85
C PHE A 978 -16.21 -53.44 34.08
N MET A 979 -15.98 -54.20 35.16
CA MET A 979 -15.30 -53.75 36.38
C MET A 979 -14.14 -54.71 36.66
N LEU A 980 -12.93 -54.18 36.78
CA LEU A 980 -11.72 -54.99 37.05
C LEU A 980 -11.20 -54.69 38.46
N PRO A 981 -11.10 -55.70 39.36
CA PRO A 981 -10.91 -55.46 40.79
C PRO A 981 -9.47 -55.13 41.21
N SER A 982 -8.49 -55.29 40.31
CA SER A 982 -7.06 -55.14 40.61
C SER A 982 -6.29 -54.59 39.41
N SER A 983 -5.25 -53.81 39.67
CA SER A 983 -4.31 -53.33 38.66
C SER A 983 -3.53 -54.48 37.99
N GLY A 984 -3.27 -54.35 36.70
CA GLY A 984 -2.60 -55.37 35.88
C GLY A 984 -2.97 -55.26 34.41
N THR A 985 -2.29 -56.02 33.55
CA THR A 985 -2.58 -56.06 32.12
C THR A 985 -3.49 -57.25 31.80
N CYS A 986 -4.61 -57.00 31.13
CA CYS A 986 -5.57 -58.05 30.73
C CYS A 986 -5.88 -58.01 29.23
N ARG A 987 -6.32 -59.13 28.65
CA ARG A 987 -6.73 -59.19 27.23
C ARG A 987 -8.24 -59.13 27.14
N ILE A 988 -8.74 -58.21 26.31
CA ILE A 988 -10.14 -58.16 25.90
C ILE A 988 -10.30 -58.68 24.48
N SER A 989 -11.39 -59.38 24.22
CA SER A 989 -11.81 -59.71 22.87
C SER A 989 -13.32 -59.63 22.70
N VAL A 990 -13.76 -59.33 21.48
CA VAL A 990 -15.16 -59.28 21.10
C VAL A 990 -15.40 -60.16 19.87
N GLN A 991 -16.46 -60.96 19.92
CA GLN A 991 -16.98 -61.75 18.80
C GLN A 991 -18.32 -61.17 18.36
N MET A 992 -18.50 -60.94 17.06
CA MET A 992 -19.81 -60.69 16.46
C MET A 992 -20.41 -62.03 16.03
N ILE A 993 -21.59 -62.36 16.54
CA ILE A 993 -22.27 -63.65 16.33
C ILE A 993 -23.60 -63.40 15.62
N THR A 994 -23.94 -64.17 14.59
CA THR A 994 -25.25 -64.09 13.92
C THR A 994 -26.37 -64.65 14.80
N SER A 995 -27.62 -64.37 14.43
CA SER A 995 -28.81 -65.02 15.01
C SER A 995 -28.82 -66.56 14.89
N GLU A 996 -27.97 -67.13 14.04
CA GLU A 996 -27.78 -68.58 13.86
C GLU A 996 -26.66 -69.14 14.76
N GLY A 997 -26.05 -68.32 15.63
CA GLY A 997 -24.97 -68.72 16.54
C GLY A 997 -23.59 -68.80 15.89
N ARG A 998 -23.42 -68.30 14.65
CA ARG A 998 -22.13 -68.33 13.94
C ARG A 998 -21.33 -67.05 14.22
N VAL A 999 -20.10 -67.20 14.72
CA VAL A 999 -19.12 -66.10 14.78
C VAL A 999 -18.75 -65.67 13.35
N VAL A 1000 -18.92 -64.39 13.05
CA VAL A 1000 -18.65 -63.80 11.72
C VAL A 1000 -17.57 -62.73 11.72
N ALA A 1001 -17.26 -62.14 12.88
CA ALA A 1001 -16.14 -61.21 13.04
C ALA A 1001 -15.55 -61.32 14.45
N PHE A 1002 -14.25 -61.04 14.60
CA PHE A 1002 -13.54 -61.10 15.88
C PHE A 1002 -12.39 -60.08 15.93
N ASP A 1003 -12.25 -59.37 17.04
CA ASP A 1003 -11.05 -58.56 17.33
C ASP A 1003 -10.62 -58.72 18.81
N LYS A 1004 -9.35 -58.42 19.09
CA LYS A 1004 -8.73 -58.53 20.41
C LYS A 1004 -7.75 -57.38 20.68
N ALA A 1005 -7.77 -56.87 21.90
CA ALA A 1005 -6.89 -55.81 22.37
C ALA A 1005 -6.31 -56.14 23.75
N THR A 1006 -5.38 -55.30 24.20
CA THR A 1006 -4.78 -55.40 25.55
C THR A 1006 -5.16 -54.15 26.34
N LEU A 1007 -5.63 -54.34 27.56
CA LEU A 1007 -6.01 -53.28 28.50
C LEU A 1007 -4.97 -53.24 29.62
N THR A 1008 -4.65 -52.04 30.10
CA THR A 1008 -3.78 -51.85 31.27
C THR A 1008 -4.60 -51.22 32.39
N VAL A 1009 -4.80 -51.95 33.47
CA VAL A 1009 -5.50 -51.44 34.66
C VAL A 1009 -4.47 -50.82 35.60
N GLU A 1010 -4.56 -49.52 35.84
CA GLU A 1010 -3.66 -48.83 36.78
C GLU A 1010 -4.24 -48.83 38.21
N GLY A 1011 -3.34 -48.95 39.18
CA GLY A 1011 -3.68 -48.91 40.60
C GLY A 1011 -4.03 -47.49 41.00
N GLY A 1012 -5.33 -47.19 41.11
CA GLY A 1012 -5.79 -45.84 41.40
C GLY A 1012 -5.35 -45.35 42.78
N GLY A 1013 -4.53 -44.31 42.82
CA GLY A 1013 -4.48 -43.42 43.98
C GLY A 1013 -5.77 -42.60 44.06
N ASP A 1014 -6.33 -42.42 45.25
CA ASP A 1014 -7.62 -41.76 45.44
C ASP A 1014 -7.63 -40.31 44.93
N VAL A 1015 -8.40 -40.08 43.86
CA VAL A 1015 -8.71 -38.75 43.32
C VAL A 1015 -10.06 -38.31 43.88
N VAL A 1016 -10.06 -37.20 44.62
CA VAL A 1016 -11.28 -36.52 45.04
C VAL A 1016 -11.51 -35.30 44.14
N TRP A 1017 -12.73 -35.19 43.63
CA TRP A 1017 -13.18 -34.03 42.88
C TRP A 1017 -13.89 -33.06 43.82
N VAL A 1018 -13.56 -31.77 43.70
CA VAL A 1018 -14.28 -30.70 44.40
C VAL A 1018 -14.94 -29.82 43.34
N GLU A 1019 -16.26 -29.71 43.42
CA GLU A 1019 -17.05 -28.73 42.66
C GLU A 1019 -17.26 -27.50 43.54
N ASP A 1020 -17.03 -26.32 42.97
CA ASP A 1020 -17.41 -25.05 43.58
C ASP A 1020 -18.51 -24.40 42.71
N SER A 1021 -19.60 -23.99 43.34
CA SER A 1021 -20.81 -23.57 42.64
C SER A 1021 -21.50 -22.43 43.36
N TYR A 1022 -21.91 -21.42 42.60
CA TYR A 1022 -22.55 -20.21 43.13
C TYR A 1022 -23.96 -20.09 42.56
N LYS A 1023 -24.89 -19.65 43.42
CA LYS A 1023 -26.30 -19.50 43.08
C LYS A 1023 -26.60 -18.03 42.81
N LEU A 1024 -27.10 -17.73 41.62
CA LEU A 1024 -27.46 -16.38 41.21
C LEU A 1024 -28.76 -15.93 41.91
N PRO A 1025 -29.07 -14.61 41.95
CA PRO A 1025 -30.24 -14.08 42.65
C PRO A 1025 -31.60 -14.57 42.12
N ASP A 1026 -31.66 -15.05 40.87
CA ASP A 1026 -32.85 -15.68 40.26
C ASP A 1026 -33.02 -17.16 40.65
N GLY A 1027 -32.09 -17.71 41.45
CA GLY A 1027 -32.07 -19.09 41.89
C GLY A 1027 -31.38 -20.07 40.93
N SER A 1028 -30.92 -19.63 39.77
CA SER A 1028 -30.11 -20.44 38.86
C SER A 1028 -28.72 -20.73 39.46
N LEU A 1029 -28.14 -21.87 39.09
CA LEU A 1029 -26.90 -22.38 39.67
C LEU A 1029 -25.85 -22.46 38.56
N VAL A 1030 -24.76 -21.71 38.71
CA VAL A 1030 -23.67 -21.69 37.72
C VAL A 1030 -22.45 -22.40 38.32
N VAL A 1031 -22.05 -23.49 37.68
CA VAL A 1031 -20.83 -24.25 38.03
C VAL A 1031 -19.66 -23.64 37.26
N VAL A 1032 -18.71 -23.04 37.96
CA VAL A 1032 -17.70 -22.16 37.33
C VAL A 1032 -16.41 -22.91 36.97
N LYS A 1033 -16.04 -24.00 37.68
CA LYS A 1033 -15.01 -24.97 37.27
C LYS A 1033 -15.01 -26.23 38.16
N LYS A 1034 -14.50 -27.34 37.61
CA LYS A 1034 -14.05 -28.53 38.34
C LYS A 1034 -12.53 -28.52 38.46
N TYR A 1035 -12.02 -28.94 39.62
CA TYR A 1035 -10.59 -29.19 39.81
C TYR A 1035 -10.35 -30.58 40.41
N GLN A 1036 -9.23 -31.19 40.03
CA GLN A 1036 -8.81 -32.51 40.44
C GLN A 1036 -7.74 -32.38 41.53
N VAL A 1037 -7.96 -32.94 42.73
CA VAL A 1037 -7.02 -32.83 43.85
C VAL A 1037 -6.54 -34.20 44.30
N PHE A 1038 -5.22 -34.38 44.29
CA PHE A 1038 -4.54 -35.57 44.83
C PHE A 1038 -4.16 -35.31 46.30
N ARG A 1039 -4.40 -36.29 47.18
CA ARG A 1039 -4.13 -36.17 48.61
C ARG A 1039 -2.78 -36.82 48.97
N GLY A 1040 -1.72 -36.04 49.14
CA GLY A 1040 -0.43 -36.59 49.60
C GLY A 1040 0.80 -35.67 49.54
N THR A 1041 1.00 -34.87 50.60
CA THR A 1041 2.29 -34.30 51.05
C THR A 1041 3.02 -33.27 50.16
N LEU A 1042 3.46 -32.17 50.78
CA LEU A 1042 4.07 -31.00 50.14
C LEU A 1042 5.47 -30.70 50.70
N ILE A 1043 6.49 -30.63 49.84
CA ILE A 1043 7.84 -30.08 50.10
C ILE A 1043 8.27 -29.42 48.76
N LYS A 1044 8.30 -28.10 48.53
CA LYS A 1044 8.86 -26.91 49.20
C LYS A 1044 10.24 -26.51 48.67
N HIS A 1045 10.29 -25.42 47.88
CA HIS A 1045 11.36 -24.40 47.80
C HIS A 1045 10.84 -23.25 46.88
N GLY A 1046 10.59 -22.01 47.30
CA GLY A 1046 10.39 -21.49 48.65
C GLY A 1046 10.52 -19.96 48.71
N GLN A 1047 9.45 -19.23 49.02
CA GLN A 1047 9.43 -17.96 49.77
C GLN A 1047 7.96 -17.56 50.07
N TRP A 1048 7.74 -16.73 51.10
CA TRP A 1048 6.44 -16.53 51.74
C TRP A 1048 5.78 -15.21 51.37
N MET A 1049 4.44 -15.18 51.36
CA MET A 1049 3.69 -14.04 51.89
C MET A 1049 2.59 -14.53 52.84
N HIS A 1050 2.45 -13.83 53.97
CA HIS A 1050 1.40 -14.05 54.96
C HIS A 1050 0.08 -13.43 54.49
N PHE A 1051 -1.04 -14.11 54.78
CA PHE A 1051 -2.33 -13.45 54.95
C PHE A 1051 -2.67 -13.43 56.43
N TYR A 1052 -3.08 -12.26 56.94
CA TYR A 1052 -3.87 -12.13 58.16
C TYR A 1052 -5.16 -11.37 57.79
N PRO A 1053 -6.35 -11.80 58.25
CA PRO A 1053 -7.61 -11.15 57.92
C PRO A 1053 -8.17 -10.33 59.09
N GLU A 1054 -8.44 -9.05 58.87
CA GLU A 1054 -9.36 -8.26 59.72
C GLU A 1054 -10.24 -7.35 58.84
N GLY A 1055 -11.54 -7.32 59.12
CA GLY A 1055 -12.43 -6.22 58.73
C GLY A 1055 -12.42 -5.10 59.79
N PRO A 1056 -13.41 -4.17 59.86
CA PRO A 1056 -14.74 -4.27 59.24
C PRO A 1056 -15.41 -2.94 58.74
N HIS A 1057 -16.55 -3.12 58.04
CA HIS A 1057 -17.76 -2.26 57.99
C HIS A 1057 -17.78 -0.78 57.49
N ALA A 1058 -18.91 -0.53 56.79
CA ALA A 1058 -19.63 0.73 56.51
C ALA A 1058 -19.12 1.64 55.37
N GLY A 1059 -19.96 2.06 54.41
CA GLY A 1059 -21.37 1.68 54.19
C GLY A 1059 -22.09 2.42 53.05
N ALA A 1060 -23.42 2.19 53.00
CA ALA A 1060 -24.44 2.93 52.24
C ALA A 1060 -24.43 2.87 50.70
N LEU A 1061 -25.22 1.94 50.13
CA LEU A 1061 -25.96 2.19 48.89
C LEU A 1061 -27.44 1.75 49.02
N LYS A 1062 -28.30 2.76 49.00
CA LYS A 1062 -29.76 2.79 48.73
C LYS A 1062 -29.91 3.99 47.76
N GLU A 1063 -30.77 4.00 46.74
CA GLU A 1063 -32.14 3.50 46.65
C GLU A 1063 -32.56 3.02 45.23
N ARG A 1064 -33.65 2.23 45.17
CA ARG A 1064 -34.79 2.22 44.20
C ARG A 1064 -34.51 2.18 42.67
N ARG A 1065 -34.99 1.15 41.94
CA ARG A 1065 -36.39 0.95 41.41
C ARG A 1065 -36.82 2.09 40.45
N THR A 1066 -37.44 1.91 39.27
CA THR A 1066 -38.24 0.81 38.65
C THR A 1066 -38.40 1.12 37.11
N TYR A 1067 -38.95 0.34 36.16
CA TYR A 1067 -39.74 -0.92 36.12
C TYR A 1067 -39.52 -1.69 34.77
N GLU A 1068 -40.52 -2.49 34.32
CA GLU A 1068 -40.59 -3.48 33.22
C GLU A 1068 -41.39 -2.98 31.98
N GLN A 1069 -40.99 -3.37 30.75
CA GLN A 1069 -41.60 -4.34 29.80
C GLN A 1069 -42.98 -4.05 29.15
N ASN A 1070 -43.00 -4.14 27.81
CA ASN A 1070 -44.00 -4.72 26.88
C ASN A 1070 -43.44 -4.47 25.45
N VAL A 1071 -43.58 -5.28 24.39
CA VAL A 1071 -44.69 -6.13 23.90
C VAL A 1071 -44.13 -7.36 23.14
N ARG A 1072 -44.87 -8.47 23.09
CA ARG A 1072 -44.66 -9.53 22.09
C ARG A 1072 -45.98 -9.89 21.39
N ARG A 1073 -45.92 -10.11 20.06
CA ARG A 1073 -46.87 -10.85 19.21
C ARG A 1073 -48.22 -10.18 18.85
N LYS A 1074 -48.36 -9.83 17.56
CA LYS A 1074 -49.34 -10.46 16.64
C LYS A 1074 -48.96 -10.20 15.18
N SER A 1075 -49.19 -11.19 14.33
CA SER A 1075 -49.13 -11.16 12.86
C SER A 1075 -50.45 -11.73 12.33
N GLU A 1076 -50.69 -11.53 11.02
CA GLU A 1076 -51.87 -11.99 10.25
C GLU A 1076 -53.15 -11.16 10.42
N GLU A 1077 -53.46 -10.34 9.41
CA GLU A 1077 -54.68 -10.50 8.58
C GLU A 1077 -54.56 -9.65 7.28
N PHE A 1078 -55.03 -10.21 6.16
CA PHE A 1078 -55.39 -9.45 4.93
C PHE A 1078 -56.69 -8.64 5.24
N HIS A 1079 -57.16 -7.61 4.51
CA HIS A 1079 -57.35 -7.52 3.05
C HIS A 1079 -57.76 -6.05 2.64
N PRO A 1080 -58.41 -5.80 1.48
CA PRO A 1080 -57.97 -4.83 0.46
C PRO A 1080 -58.42 -3.37 0.64
N ASP A 1081 -57.72 -2.44 0.00
CA ASP A 1081 -58.27 -1.68 -1.15
C ASP A 1081 -57.24 -0.68 -1.71
N GLY A 1082 -57.04 -0.70 -3.02
CA GLY A 1082 -56.12 0.22 -3.70
C GLY A 1082 -56.77 1.55 -4.05
N LYS A 1083 -56.13 2.66 -3.65
CA LYS A 1083 -56.18 3.97 -4.34
C LYS A 1083 -55.07 4.89 -3.81
N PRO A 1084 -54.29 5.57 -4.68
CA PRO A 1084 -53.35 6.58 -4.25
C PRO A 1084 -54.07 7.91 -3.95
N GLN A 1085 -53.76 8.54 -2.82
CA GLN A 1085 -54.13 9.94 -2.58
C GLN A 1085 -52.95 10.87 -2.84
N GLN A 1086 -53.15 11.82 -3.74
CA GLN A 1086 -52.32 13.02 -3.87
C GLN A 1086 -52.65 14.01 -2.76
N ILE A 1087 -51.64 14.46 -2.02
CA ILE A 1087 -51.59 15.75 -1.32
C ILE A 1087 -50.12 16.19 -1.49
N ALA A 1088 -49.80 17.05 -2.46
CA ALA A 1088 -50.03 18.51 -2.55
C ALA A 1088 -48.97 19.33 -1.77
N HIS A 1089 -48.56 20.43 -2.40
CA HIS A 1089 -47.48 21.34 -2.02
C HIS A 1089 -47.35 21.66 -0.51
N PHE A 1090 -46.09 21.77 -0.08
CA PHE A 1090 -45.66 22.92 0.72
C PHE A 1090 -44.51 23.63 -0.01
N ASP A 1091 -44.68 24.93 -0.21
CA ASP A 1091 -43.65 25.89 -0.60
C ASP A 1091 -43.42 26.75 0.64
N GLU A 1092 -42.19 26.76 1.18
CA GLU A 1092 -41.82 27.80 2.13
C GLU A 1092 -40.30 28.02 2.16
N LYS A 1093 -39.90 29.21 1.70
CA LYS A 1093 -38.62 29.82 2.06
C LYS A 1093 -38.74 30.35 3.48
N GLU A 1094 -37.78 30.07 4.36
CA GLU A 1094 -36.92 31.12 4.94
C GLU A 1094 -35.84 30.57 5.91
N ARG A 1095 -34.59 30.97 5.63
CA ARG A 1095 -33.61 31.59 6.55
C ARG A 1095 -33.28 30.96 7.94
N TYR A 1096 -32.00 30.60 8.01
CA TYR A 1096 -30.98 31.02 9.01
C TYR A 1096 -30.76 30.28 10.34
N HIS A 1097 -29.45 30.16 10.62
CA HIS A 1097 -28.72 29.93 11.88
C HIS A 1097 -28.67 28.50 12.47
N GLY A 1098 -27.44 28.05 12.65
CA GLY A 1098 -26.97 26.74 13.11
C GLY A 1098 -25.55 26.53 12.60
#